data_AF-A0A0T0M2W4-F1
#
_entry.id   AF-A0A0T0M2W4-F1
#
_cell.length_a   1.000
_cell.length_b   1.000
_cell.length_c   1.000
_cell.angle_alpha   90.00
_cell.angle_beta   90.00
_cell.angle_gamma   90.00
#
_symmetry.space_group_name_H-M   'P 1'
#
loop_
_entity.id
_entity.type
_entity.pdbx_description
1 polymer ?
#
loop_
_entity_poly.entity_id
_entity_poly.type
_entity_poly.pdbx_seq_one_letter_code
_entity_poly.pdbx_strand_id
1 'polypeptide(L)'
;MKTKTFILSCLLLAAQSFAQDNYWSKLKDNKVKSENLSPRWVVPNTFSLYKLDLDKIKNDLKNAPQRFSNKENLVIKFPDSDGNTRDYIVQEASIMEPELQAKFPEIRTYVGWQKNHPENTIRFSTTPSTGISVMYFDNWEVSYLDSYAKDHSSFILYKRKDLPKNDRLFECHIENELDNLKNNGGSANKAPLVSDGQFRNYRTAIAATGEYTTFHGGTVAAAMAAIVTTMNRVNGVYEKTISTTMTLVANNNLIVYTNAGTDPYTNGMPGTMITQNQSNTNSVIGNANYDIGHVFGTNSGGLAGLGVICVAGSKARGVTGSGAPVNDPFDIDYVAHELGHQFGANHTFRAATSSCSGNANNSTAYEPGSGSTIMAYAGICGANNNVQNNSDAYFHAASILEMYAVIQRSTDCSVKTSNGNGVPTADAGADYIIPKGTAFVLTGVGTDPANDPLTYLWEQYDNTNNTQPPVSTATAGPVYRSLTPTVSPSRYFPVMTSVLANNLIPKWEVTPSVARTLNFSLVVNDNNIGGNQAARDVMVVTVTDDGPFAVTSQTSNAAIDGNSTISVNWNVAGTSGGTINTANVTILLSKDGGANFNTVLAASVPNNGSANVTIPNENIANARIMVKALNNIYFAVNSSNFPVNQVALSTSETAVTNYSIYPNPASDFITVSLKKLSQKADYEMYDASGRLILKGNFAGETKIDVRSLTNGNYVLTMILDNGEKISEKFIIKK
;
A
#
# COMPACT_ATOMS: atom_id res chain seq x y z
N MET A 1 25.24 30.64 47.67
CA MET A 1 23.79 30.38 47.40
C MET A 1 23.32 30.90 46.04
N LYS A 2 23.74 32.10 45.57
CA LYS A 2 23.22 32.70 44.33
C LYS A 2 23.43 31.88 43.03
N THR A 3 24.53 31.12 42.91
CA THR A 3 24.83 30.31 41.71
C THR A 3 23.97 29.05 41.61
N LYS A 4 23.55 28.45 42.75
CA LYS A 4 22.69 27.26 42.75
C LYS A 4 21.23 27.60 42.41
N THR A 5 20.77 28.80 42.79
CA THR A 5 19.42 29.28 42.46
C THR A 5 19.29 29.62 40.97
N PHE A 6 20.35 30.15 40.34
CA PHE A 6 20.34 30.47 38.90
C PHE A 6 20.32 29.21 38.02
N ILE A 7 21.09 28.17 38.37
CA ILE A 7 21.10 26.89 37.64
C ILE A 7 19.75 26.18 37.79
N LEU A 8 19.11 26.23 38.96
CA LEU A 8 17.80 25.63 39.18
C LEU A 8 16.69 26.35 38.40
N SER A 9 16.75 27.69 38.28
CA SER A 9 15.84 28.46 37.42
C SER A 9 16.05 28.20 35.92
N CYS A 10 17.30 28.03 35.46
CA CYS A 10 17.57 27.65 34.06
C CYS A 10 17.11 26.22 33.75
N LEU A 11 17.20 25.27 34.70
CA LEU A 11 16.67 23.92 34.55
C LEU A 11 15.13 23.87 34.56
N LEU A 12 14.47 24.74 35.34
CA LEU A 12 13.00 24.86 35.35
C LEU A 12 12.45 25.52 34.07
N LEU A 13 13.18 26.47 33.47
CA LEU A 13 12.85 27.06 32.17
C LEU A 13 13.14 26.10 30.99
N ALA A 14 14.16 25.25 31.10
CA ALA A 14 14.43 24.18 30.13
C ALA A 14 13.39 23.03 30.22
N ALA A 15 12.82 22.77 31.40
CA ALA A 15 11.77 21.77 31.57
C ALA A 15 10.40 22.22 31.01
N GLN A 16 10.15 23.53 30.90
CA GLN A 16 8.93 24.06 30.27
C GLN A 16 9.00 24.13 28.74
N SER A 17 10.18 23.93 28.14
CA SER A 17 10.37 23.94 26.67
C SER A 17 10.29 22.53 26.03
N PHE A 18 10.03 21.48 26.81
CA PHE A 18 9.91 20.09 26.33
C PHE A 18 8.69 19.32 26.85
N ALA A 19 7.69 20.00 27.44
CA ALA A 19 6.39 19.38 27.62
C ALA A 19 5.73 19.25 26.23
N GLN A 20 5.98 18.15 25.53
CA GLN A 20 5.20 17.80 24.33
C GLN A 20 3.75 17.65 24.74
N ASP A 21 2.87 18.52 24.23
CA ASP A 21 1.44 18.46 24.49
C ASP A 21 0.84 17.22 23.83
N ASN A 22 0.74 16.14 24.61
CA ASN A 22 0.06 14.94 24.17
C ASN A 22 -1.43 15.04 24.53
N TYR A 23 -2.30 15.13 23.51
CA TYR A 23 -3.76 15.13 23.69
C TYR A 23 -4.33 13.73 23.96
N TRP A 24 -3.57 12.70 23.61
CA TRP A 24 -4.07 11.33 23.50
C TRP A 24 -3.39 10.40 24.51
N SER A 25 -4.19 9.58 25.15
CA SER A 25 -3.70 8.47 25.98
C SER A 25 -4.33 7.16 25.54
N LYS A 26 -3.51 6.21 25.08
CA LYS A 26 -3.97 4.87 24.68
C LYS A 26 -4.53 4.14 25.89
N LEU A 27 -5.74 3.60 25.76
CA LEU A 27 -6.38 2.80 26.81
C LEU A 27 -5.81 1.37 26.80
N LYS A 28 -5.57 0.83 28.00
CA LYS A 28 -5.06 -0.55 28.16
C LYS A 28 -6.17 -1.60 28.02
N ASP A 29 -7.40 -1.24 28.36
CA ASP A 29 -8.57 -2.11 28.31
C ASP A 29 -9.53 -1.69 27.20
N ASN A 30 -10.02 -2.66 26.42
CA ASN A 30 -10.99 -2.44 25.34
C ASN A 30 -12.46 -2.44 25.82
N LYS A 31 -12.72 -2.12 27.10
CA LYS A 31 -14.05 -2.27 27.70
C LYS A 31 -14.68 -0.92 28.02
N VAL A 32 -15.82 -0.65 27.39
CA VAL A 32 -16.76 0.42 27.74
C VAL A 32 -18.10 -0.23 28.08
N LYS A 33 -18.84 0.33 29.05
CA LYS A 33 -20.18 -0.18 29.39
C LYS A 33 -21.09 -0.12 28.16
N SER A 34 -21.80 -1.22 27.89
CA SER A 34 -22.62 -1.37 26.67
C SER A 34 -23.64 -0.24 26.46
N GLU A 35 -24.27 0.23 27.54
CA GLU A 35 -25.23 1.34 27.54
C GLU A 35 -24.65 2.69 27.07
N ASN A 36 -23.34 2.89 27.25
CA ASN A 36 -22.62 4.10 26.89
C ASN A 36 -21.95 4.00 25.51
N LEU A 37 -22.06 2.88 24.79
CA LEU A 37 -21.47 2.75 23.46
C LEU A 37 -22.19 3.66 22.47
N SER A 38 -21.42 4.39 21.66
CA SER A 38 -21.97 5.12 20.51
C SER A 38 -22.60 4.14 19.52
N PRO A 39 -23.73 4.52 18.87
CA PRO A 39 -24.33 3.69 17.82
C PRO A 39 -23.31 3.42 16.71
N ARG A 40 -23.11 2.14 16.38
CA ARG A 40 -22.27 1.69 15.28
C ARG A 40 -22.91 0.46 14.66
N TRP A 41 -22.85 0.38 13.34
CA TRP A 41 -23.41 -0.77 12.63
C TRP A 41 -22.48 -1.98 12.65
N VAL A 42 -21.16 -1.75 12.59
CA VAL A 42 -20.14 -2.80 12.66
C VAL A 42 -19.06 -2.43 13.67
N VAL A 43 -18.47 -3.46 14.29
CA VAL A 43 -17.27 -3.34 15.13
C VAL A 43 -16.08 -3.91 14.34
N PRO A 44 -14.98 -3.17 14.18
CA PRO A 44 -13.78 -3.67 13.51
C PRO A 44 -13.22 -4.90 14.21
N ASN A 45 -12.66 -5.84 13.44
CA ASN A 45 -12.00 -7.03 13.98
C ASN A 45 -10.71 -6.67 14.75
N THR A 46 -10.03 -5.60 14.31
CA THR A 46 -8.82 -5.06 14.95
C THR A 46 -9.02 -3.56 15.19
N PHE A 47 -8.77 -3.09 16.42
CA PHE A 47 -8.82 -1.67 16.76
C PHE A 47 -8.04 -1.37 18.05
N SER A 48 -7.74 -0.08 18.25
CA SER A 48 -7.22 0.46 19.51
C SER A 48 -8.18 1.50 20.08
N LEU A 49 -8.21 1.66 21.41
CA LEU A 49 -8.98 2.70 22.07
C LEU A 49 -8.07 3.79 22.65
N TYR A 50 -8.52 5.03 22.59
CA TYR A 50 -7.83 6.20 23.10
C TYR A 50 -8.77 7.08 23.93
N LYS A 51 -8.22 7.75 24.93
CA LYS A 51 -8.84 8.90 25.59
C LYS A 51 -8.23 10.18 25.02
N LEU A 52 -9.06 11.20 24.85
CA LEU A 52 -8.71 12.51 24.32
C LEU A 52 -8.98 13.60 25.37
N ASP A 53 -8.05 14.53 25.53
CA ASP A 53 -8.34 15.83 26.13
C ASP A 53 -9.04 16.74 25.11
N LEU A 54 -10.38 16.59 25.04
CA LEU A 54 -11.21 17.20 24.01
C LEU A 54 -11.26 18.73 24.13
N ASP A 55 -11.25 19.25 25.35
CA ASP A 55 -11.28 20.70 25.59
C ASP A 55 -9.97 21.35 25.19
N LYS A 56 -8.84 20.70 25.51
CA LYS A 56 -7.51 21.18 25.13
C LYS A 56 -7.35 21.23 23.60
N ILE A 57 -7.64 20.12 22.90
CA ILE A 57 -7.50 20.10 21.42
C ILE A 57 -8.45 21.11 20.76
N LYS A 58 -9.69 21.25 21.24
CA LYS A 58 -10.64 22.25 20.72
C LYS A 58 -10.16 23.68 20.93
N ASN A 59 -9.51 23.97 22.05
CA ASN A 59 -8.95 25.29 22.32
C ASN A 59 -7.77 25.62 21.39
N ASP A 60 -6.89 24.66 21.12
CA ASP A 60 -5.77 24.87 20.21
C ASP A 60 -6.23 25.03 18.76
N LEU A 61 -7.25 24.26 18.35
CA LEU A 61 -7.85 24.34 17.01
C LEU A 61 -8.52 25.69 16.70
N LYS A 62 -8.90 26.49 17.71
CA LYS A 62 -9.40 27.87 17.49
C LYS A 62 -8.35 28.77 16.85
N ASN A 63 -7.06 28.40 16.95
CA ASN A 63 -5.95 29.13 16.33
C ASN A 63 -5.60 28.59 14.94
N ALA A 64 -6.36 27.63 14.40
CA ALA A 64 -6.13 27.09 13.08
C ALA A 64 -6.26 28.20 12.02
N PRO A 65 -5.26 28.39 11.16
CA PRO A 65 -5.40 29.32 10.06
C PRO A 65 -6.40 28.75 9.03
N GLN A 66 -7.05 29.61 8.27
CA GLN A 66 -7.96 29.18 7.21
C GLN A 66 -7.20 28.43 6.11
N ARG A 67 -7.85 27.44 5.50
CA ARG A 67 -7.35 26.75 4.31
C ARG A 67 -6.99 27.74 3.21
N PHE A 68 -5.94 27.44 2.47
CA PHE A 68 -5.35 28.30 1.44
C PHE A 68 -4.74 29.62 1.96
N SER A 69 -4.65 29.78 3.29
CA SER A 69 -3.70 30.74 3.82
C SER A 69 -2.28 30.15 3.73
N ASN A 70 -1.28 31.02 3.52
CA ASN A 70 0.14 30.63 3.50
C ASN A 70 0.69 30.38 4.92
N LYS A 71 -0.15 30.02 5.89
CA LYS A 71 0.22 29.85 7.29
C LYS A 71 0.20 28.37 7.66
N GLU A 72 1.33 27.89 8.16
CA GLU A 72 1.57 26.51 8.60
C GLU A 72 2.00 26.45 10.07
N ASN A 73 1.44 27.33 10.89
CA ASN A 73 1.92 27.56 12.25
C ASN A 73 1.25 26.67 13.31
N LEU A 74 0.10 26.05 13.00
CA LEU A 74 -0.57 25.13 13.92
C LEU A 74 -0.18 23.68 13.61
N VAL A 75 0.44 23.02 14.59
CA VAL A 75 0.78 21.59 14.53
C VAL A 75 0.05 20.84 15.63
N ILE A 76 -0.74 19.83 15.27
CA ILE A 76 -1.50 18.99 16.20
C ILE A 76 -1.04 17.54 16.11
N LYS A 77 -0.98 16.86 17.25
CA LYS A 77 -0.61 15.44 17.36
C LYS A 77 -1.85 14.54 17.26
N PHE A 78 -1.77 13.51 16.41
CA PHE A 78 -2.77 12.44 16.31
C PHE A 78 -2.13 11.06 16.42
N PRO A 79 -2.81 10.07 17.02
CA PRO A 79 -2.38 8.68 16.96
C PRO A 79 -2.62 8.11 15.56
N ASP A 80 -1.78 7.18 15.12
CA ASP A 80 -2.02 6.39 13.92
C ASP A 80 -2.44 4.95 14.25
N SER A 81 -2.94 4.24 13.25
CA SER A 81 -3.47 2.88 13.40
C SER A 81 -2.38 1.84 13.70
N ASP A 82 -1.10 2.19 13.52
CA ASP A 82 0.05 1.38 13.89
C ASP A 82 0.52 1.63 15.35
N GLY A 83 -0.12 2.57 16.04
CA GLY A 83 0.12 2.88 17.45
C GLY A 83 1.17 3.96 17.71
N ASN A 84 1.64 4.64 16.67
CA ASN A 84 2.54 5.77 16.78
C ASN A 84 1.75 7.08 16.93
N THR A 85 2.46 8.20 17.12
CA THR A 85 1.89 9.55 17.12
C THR A 85 2.56 10.35 16.02
N ARG A 86 1.76 11.08 15.24
CA ARG A 86 2.22 11.91 14.11
C ARG A 86 1.86 13.36 14.31
N ASP A 87 2.74 14.24 13.83
CA ASP A 87 2.58 15.68 13.84
C ASP A 87 1.95 16.12 12.52
N TYR A 88 0.78 16.75 12.58
CA TYR A 88 0.06 17.28 11.42
C TYR A 88 0.05 18.80 11.44
N ILE A 89 0.41 19.43 10.32
CA ILE A 89 0.12 20.84 10.09
C ILE A 89 -1.36 20.94 9.79
N VAL A 90 -2.10 21.77 10.53
CA VAL A 90 -3.56 21.83 10.50
C VAL A 90 -4.06 23.19 10.03
N GLN A 91 -5.07 23.16 9.15
CA GLN A 91 -5.82 24.33 8.71
C GLN A 91 -7.33 24.09 8.89
N GLU A 92 -8.07 25.15 9.22
CA GLU A 92 -9.53 25.13 9.20
C GLU A 92 -10.02 25.06 7.75
N ALA A 93 -10.85 24.08 7.46
CA ALA A 93 -11.34 23.78 6.14
C ALA A 93 -12.85 23.60 6.20
N SER A 94 -13.52 24.70 6.55
CA SER A 94 -14.97 24.79 6.74
C SER A 94 -15.70 24.29 5.50
N ILE A 95 -16.67 23.40 5.72
CA ILE A 95 -17.59 22.90 4.69
C ILE A 95 -19.00 23.49 4.85
N MET A 96 -19.13 24.60 5.58
CA MET A 96 -20.38 25.37 5.69
C MET A 96 -20.10 26.82 5.28
N GLU A 97 -21.00 27.39 4.48
CA GLU A 97 -20.97 28.83 4.20
C GLU A 97 -21.02 29.65 5.51
N PRO A 98 -20.43 30.87 5.54
CA PRO A 98 -20.26 31.65 6.76
C PRO A 98 -21.54 31.83 7.59
N GLU A 99 -22.69 32.06 6.95
CA GLU A 99 -23.98 32.26 7.61
C GLU A 99 -24.49 30.99 8.27
N LEU A 100 -24.28 29.82 7.65
CA LEU A 100 -24.62 28.53 8.26
C LEU A 100 -23.64 28.22 9.40
N GLN A 101 -22.36 28.50 9.19
CA GLN A 101 -21.32 28.30 10.19
C GLN A 101 -21.55 29.14 11.46
N ALA A 102 -22.09 30.34 11.31
CA ALA A 102 -22.47 31.22 12.41
C ALA A 102 -23.66 30.70 13.24
N LYS A 103 -24.57 29.92 12.62
CA LYS A 103 -25.70 29.27 13.32
C LYS A 103 -25.26 28.05 14.14
N PHE A 104 -24.19 27.38 13.73
CA PHE A 104 -23.64 26.20 14.39
C PHE A 104 -22.13 26.37 14.67
N PRO A 105 -21.75 27.31 15.56
CA PRO A 105 -20.35 27.66 15.80
C PRO A 105 -19.50 26.52 16.40
N GLU A 106 -20.15 25.51 16.97
CA GLU A 106 -19.52 24.35 17.60
C GLU A 106 -19.23 23.19 16.62
N ILE A 107 -19.72 23.29 15.38
CA ILE A 107 -19.44 22.32 14.31
C ILE A 107 -18.31 22.89 13.45
N ARG A 108 -17.13 22.27 13.48
CA ARG A 108 -15.94 22.71 12.74
C ARG A 108 -15.29 21.57 11.98
N THR A 109 -14.64 21.89 10.86
CA THR A 109 -13.96 20.94 9.99
C THR A 109 -12.58 21.44 9.62
N TYR A 110 -11.65 20.49 9.47
CA TYR A 110 -10.24 20.75 9.34
C TYR A 110 -9.61 19.79 8.34
N VAL A 111 -8.47 20.21 7.81
CA VAL A 111 -7.56 19.38 7.04
C VAL A 111 -6.18 19.47 7.66
N GLY A 112 -5.37 18.44 7.50
CA GLY A 112 -3.96 18.53 7.80
C GLY A 112 -3.13 17.55 7.00
N TRP A 113 -1.83 17.77 7.00
CA TRP A 113 -0.85 16.90 6.37
C TRP A 113 0.31 16.66 7.32
N GLN A 114 0.89 15.46 7.25
CA GLN A 114 1.96 15.07 8.15
C GLN A 114 3.19 15.91 7.86
N LYS A 115 3.82 16.42 8.91
CA LYS A 115 5.07 17.18 8.79
C LYS A 115 6.15 16.32 8.12
N ASN A 116 6.77 16.87 7.07
CA ASN A 116 7.77 16.20 6.21
C ASN A 116 7.24 15.03 5.35
N HIS A 117 5.96 14.72 5.42
CA HIS A 117 5.31 13.64 4.68
C HIS A 117 3.93 14.12 4.17
N PRO A 118 3.89 15.14 3.29
CA PRO A 118 2.65 15.79 2.87
C PRO A 118 1.67 14.85 2.15
N GLU A 119 2.14 13.71 1.65
CA GLU A 119 1.32 12.64 1.06
C GLU A 119 0.38 11.97 2.06
N ASN A 120 0.71 12.04 3.35
CA ASN A 120 -0.12 11.55 4.44
C ASN A 120 -0.99 12.69 4.97
N THR A 121 -2.30 12.57 4.81
CA THR A 121 -3.25 13.63 5.14
C THR A 121 -4.32 13.16 6.12
N ILE A 122 -4.94 14.12 6.79
CA ILE A 122 -6.11 13.90 7.64
C ILE A 122 -7.22 14.86 7.26
N ARG A 123 -8.45 14.38 7.34
CA ARG A 123 -9.67 15.19 7.28
C ARG A 123 -10.45 14.91 8.55
N PHE A 124 -10.75 15.94 9.33
CA PHE A 124 -11.41 15.73 10.62
C PHE A 124 -12.42 16.83 10.97
N SER A 125 -13.38 16.47 11.80
CA SER A 125 -14.42 17.37 12.30
C SER A 125 -14.45 17.34 13.83
N THR A 126 -14.80 18.47 14.43
CA THR A 126 -15.19 18.55 15.84
C THR A 126 -16.64 18.97 15.91
N THR A 127 -17.48 18.16 16.54
CA THR A 127 -18.92 18.44 16.69
C THR A 127 -19.38 18.10 18.11
N PRO A 128 -20.54 18.60 18.55
CA PRO A 128 -21.13 18.18 19.83
C PRO A 128 -21.51 16.69 19.87
N SER A 129 -21.85 16.08 18.73
CA SER A 129 -22.30 14.69 18.70
C SER A 129 -21.14 13.70 18.73
N THR A 130 -20.07 13.98 17.98
CA THR A 130 -18.92 13.07 17.85
C THR A 130 -17.73 13.43 18.72
N GLY A 131 -17.67 14.66 19.26
CA GLY A 131 -16.47 15.19 19.91
C GLY A 131 -15.39 15.50 18.88
N ILE A 132 -14.79 14.45 18.30
CA ILE A 132 -13.92 14.49 17.12
C ILE A 132 -14.13 13.24 16.26
N SER A 133 -14.10 13.40 14.93
CA SER A 133 -14.05 12.29 13.97
C SER A 133 -12.95 12.57 12.95
N VAL A 134 -12.10 11.59 12.68
CA VAL A 134 -10.92 11.72 11.82
C VAL A 134 -10.93 10.62 10.76
N MET A 135 -10.64 11.00 9.53
CA MET A 135 -10.25 10.12 8.43
C MET A 135 -8.77 10.36 8.13
N TYR A 136 -7.98 9.30 8.16
CA TYR A 136 -6.56 9.32 7.83
C TYR A 136 -6.35 8.75 6.44
N PHE A 137 -5.47 9.38 5.68
CA PHE A 137 -4.90 8.89 4.44
C PHE A 137 -3.40 8.71 4.66
N ASP A 138 -2.96 7.47 4.86
CA ASP A 138 -1.54 7.10 4.83
C ASP A 138 -1.21 6.70 3.40
N ASN A 139 -0.76 7.65 2.59
CA ASN A 139 -0.92 7.64 1.13
C ASN A 139 -2.40 7.45 0.76
N TRP A 140 -2.79 6.23 0.36
CA TRP A 140 -4.17 5.86 0.05
C TRP A 140 -4.72 4.76 0.97
N GLU A 141 -3.94 4.30 1.96
CA GLU A 141 -4.48 3.46 3.03
C GLU A 141 -5.31 4.31 3.98
N VAL A 142 -6.50 3.81 4.33
CA VAL A 142 -7.47 4.59 5.11
C VAL A 142 -7.70 4.00 6.49
N SER A 143 -7.61 4.88 7.49
CA SER A 143 -7.96 4.60 8.89
C SER A 143 -8.98 5.62 9.40
N TYR A 144 -9.71 5.26 10.45
CA TYR A 144 -10.70 6.12 11.09
C TYR A 144 -10.47 6.22 12.58
N LEU A 145 -10.64 7.43 13.12
CA LEU A 145 -10.83 7.66 14.55
C LEU A 145 -12.22 8.22 14.78
N ASP A 146 -13.02 7.50 15.57
CA ASP A 146 -14.41 7.86 15.87
C ASP A 146 -14.71 7.78 17.36
N SER A 147 -15.78 8.47 17.80
CA SER A 147 -16.27 8.30 19.16
C SER A 147 -16.72 6.86 19.42
N TYR A 148 -16.19 6.25 20.47
CA TYR A 148 -16.57 4.91 20.89
C TYR A 148 -17.63 4.94 22.01
N ALA A 149 -17.56 5.94 22.88
CA ALA A 149 -18.55 6.20 23.92
C ALA A 149 -19.39 7.45 23.61
N LYS A 150 -20.66 7.47 24.03
CA LYS A 150 -21.60 8.60 23.81
C LYS A 150 -21.16 9.87 24.53
N ASP A 151 -20.48 9.72 25.67
CA ASP A 151 -19.93 10.80 26.49
C ASP A 151 -18.52 11.25 26.07
N HIS A 152 -18.02 10.75 24.93
CA HIS A 152 -16.67 11.02 24.40
C HIS A 152 -15.52 10.62 25.33
N SER A 153 -15.78 9.74 26.32
CA SER A 153 -14.75 9.24 27.23
C SER A 153 -13.71 8.34 26.54
N SER A 154 -14.05 7.79 25.37
CA SER A 154 -13.17 6.96 24.56
C SER A 154 -13.46 7.08 23.07
N PHE A 155 -12.38 6.94 22.28
CA PHE A 155 -12.34 6.98 20.83
C PHE A 155 -11.75 5.69 20.29
N ILE A 156 -12.30 5.18 19.20
CA ILE A 156 -11.84 3.96 18.53
C ILE A 156 -11.04 4.32 17.28
N LEU A 157 -9.86 3.72 17.11
CA LEU A 157 -8.99 3.85 15.96
C LEU A 157 -8.82 2.50 15.27
N TYR A 158 -9.10 2.43 13.96
CA TYR A 158 -9.06 1.20 13.17
C TYR A 158 -8.78 1.45 11.68
N LYS A 159 -8.23 0.46 10.97
CA LYS A 159 -8.08 0.51 9.51
C LYS A 159 -9.40 0.09 8.84
N ARG A 160 -9.74 0.69 7.69
CA ARG A 160 -10.97 0.32 6.94
C ARG A 160 -11.02 -1.17 6.62
N LYS A 161 -9.88 -1.77 6.26
CA LYS A 161 -9.76 -3.20 5.94
C LYS A 161 -10.13 -4.15 7.09
N ASP A 162 -10.11 -3.67 8.34
CA ASP A 162 -10.46 -4.45 9.52
C ASP A 162 -11.98 -4.48 9.78
N LEU A 163 -12.78 -3.75 8.99
CA LEU A 163 -14.23 -3.80 9.08
C LEU A 163 -14.77 -5.16 8.59
N PRO A 164 -15.63 -5.83 9.39
CA PRO A 164 -16.19 -7.11 9.00
C PRO A 164 -17.15 -6.96 7.82
N LYS A 165 -17.59 -8.11 7.29
CA LYS A 165 -18.72 -8.14 6.37
C LYS A 165 -19.92 -7.53 7.07
N ASN A 166 -20.54 -6.58 6.40
CA ASN A 166 -21.78 -6.02 6.82
C ASN A 166 -22.91 -6.69 6.02
N ASP A 167 -23.95 -7.20 6.70
CA ASP A 167 -25.21 -7.64 6.06
C ASP A 167 -25.98 -6.39 5.61
N ARG A 168 -25.44 -5.75 4.56
CA ARG A 168 -26.01 -4.56 3.93
C ARG A 168 -27.23 -4.97 3.12
N LEU A 169 -28.37 -4.35 3.40
CA LEU A 169 -29.42 -4.17 2.41
C LEU A 169 -29.06 -2.95 1.57
N PHE A 170 -27.98 -3.04 0.77
CA PHE A 170 -27.68 -2.02 -0.25
C PHE A 170 -28.29 -2.47 -1.56
N GLU A 171 -29.25 -1.68 -2.03
CA GLU A 171 -29.71 -1.65 -3.39
C GLU A 171 -29.41 -0.23 -3.90
N CYS A 172 -28.55 -0.14 -4.90
CA CYS A 172 -28.28 1.09 -5.63
C CYS A 172 -28.86 0.95 -7.04
N HIS A 173 -29.47 2.04 -7.49
CA HIS A 173 -30.01 2.21 -8.82
C HIS A 173 -29.49 3.52 -9.42
N ILE A 174 -29.55 3.67 -10.74
CA ILE A 174 -29.16 4.90 -11.45
C ILE A 174 -30.31 5.33 -12.35
N GLU A 175 -30.61 6.62 -12.40
CA GLU A 175 -31.49 7.20 -13.42
C GLU A 175 -30.67 7.86 -14.54
N ASN A 176 -30.78 7.30 -15.74
CA ASN A 176 -30.13 7.81 -16.95
C ASN A 176 -30.81 9.09 -17.42
N GLU A 177 -30.50 10.21 -16.78
CA GLU A 177 -31.14 11.49 -17.04
C GLU A 177 -30.45 12.29 -18.14
N LEU A 178 -29.11 12.38 -18.14
CA LEU A 178 -28.45 13.45 -18.89
C LEU A 178 -27.18 13.09 -19.65
N ASP A 179 -26.49 11.98 -19.33
CA ASP A 179 -25.30 11.60 -20.09
C ASP A 179 -25.16 10.08 -20.25
N ASN A 180 -25.62 9.60 -21.39
CA ASN A 180 -24.87 8.55 -22.06
C ASN A 180 -23.64 9.23 -22.64
N LEU A 181 -22.61 9.47 -21.82
CA LEU A 181 -21.26 9.55 -22.36
C LEU A 181 -21.01 8.18 -23.00
N LYS A 182 -21.41 8.05 -24.26
CA LYS A 182 -20.83 7.09 -25.17
C LYS A 182 -19.37 7.47 -25.16
N ASN A 183 -18.58 6.77 -24.34
CA ASN A 183 -17.19 6.53 -24.67
C ASN A 183 -17.24 6.06 -26.12
N ASN A 184 -16.97 6.96 -27.06
CA ASN A 184 -16.71 6.60 -28.43
C ASN A 184 -15.66 5.50 -28.32
N GLY A 185 -16.04 4.27 -28.67
CA GLY A 185 -15.19 3.08 -28.56
C GLY A 185 -13.92 3.25 -29.38
N GLY A 186 -12.97 3.99 -28.85
CA GLY A 186 -11.88 4.60 -29.57
C GLY A 186 -10.78 4.97 -28.60
N SER A 187 -9.86 4.03 -28.45
CA SER A 187 -8.51 4.18 -27.92
C SER A 187 -8.37 4.48 -26.43
N ALA A 188 -7.52 3.64 -25.85
CA ALA A 188 -6.82 3.83 -24.61
C ALA A 188 -6.02 5.15 -24.65
N ASN A 189 -6.68 6.29 -24.44
CA ASN A 189 -6.02 7.58 -24.60
C ASN A 189 -4.97 7.77 -23.49
N LYS A 190 -3.73 7.96 -23.92
CA LYS A 190 -2.65 8.55 -23.13
C LYS A 190 -3.02 10.00 -22.89
N ALA A 191 -3.24 10.41 -21.65
CA ALA A 191 -3.60 11.79 -21.36
C ALA A 191 -3.44 12.12 -19.87
N PRO A 192 -3.23 13.40 -19.53
CA PRO A 192 -3.60 13.89 -18.21
C PRO A 192 -5.03 13.49 -17.82
N LEU A 193 -5.21 13.07 -16.57
CA LEU A 193 -6.49 12.62 -16.03
C LEU A 193 -7.17 13.71 -15.18
N VAL A 194 -6.38 14.46 -14.41
CA VAL A 194 -6.78 15.65 -13.64
C VAL A 194 -5.66 16.67 -13.84
N SER A 195 -5.91 17.79 -14.53
CA SER A 195 -4.82 18.52 -15.19
C SER A 195 -4.95 20.02 -15.39
N ASP A 196 -5.93 20.66 -14.78
CA ASP A 196 -6.19 22.08 -14.97
C ASP A 196 -5.68 22.96 -13.82
N GLY A 197 -5.04 22.37 -12.80
CA GLY A 197 -4.54 23.10 -11.64
C GLY A 197 -5.62 23.89 -10.91
N GLN A 198 -6.87 23.39 -10.94
CA GLN A 198 -8.02 24.02 -10.29
C GLN A 198 -8.54 23.17 -9.14
N PHE A 199 -8.68 23.80 -7.98
CA PHE A 199 -9.46 23.31 -6.87
C PHE A 199 -10.90 23.85 -6.99
N ARG A 200 -11.89 22.95 -7.02
CA ARG A 200 -13.29 23.27 -7.26
C ARG A 200 -14.09 23.23 -5.97
N ASN A 201 -14.91 24.26 -5.74
CA ASN A 201 -15.88 24.29 -4.66
C ASN A 201 -17.30 24.32 -5.25
N TYR A 202 -18.09 23.29 -4.95
CA TYR A 202 -19.52 23.24 -5.26
C TYR A 202 -20.34 23.61 -4.03
N ARG A 203 -21.32 24.49 -4.21
CA ARG A 203 -22.34 24.76 -3.20
C ARG A 203 -23.29 23.58 -3.14
N THR A 204 -23.43 22.99 -1.97
CA THR A 204 -24.16 21.73 -1.81
C THR A 204 -25.34 21.91 -0.88
N ALA A 205 -26.50 21.39 -1.27
CA ALA A 205 -27.70 21.34 -0.45
C ALA A 205 -27.99 19.89 -0.03
N ILE A 206 -27.74 19.55 1.23
CA ILE A 206 -28.04 18.25 1.81
C ILE A 206 -29.31 18.35 2.64
N ALA A 207 -30.41 17.78 2.14
CA ALA A 207 -31.64 17.63 2.89
C ALA A 207 -31.57 16.41 3.82
N ALA A 208 -32.38 16.43 4.88
CA ALA A 208 -32.54 15.29 5.78
C ALA A 208 -34.01 15.05 6.11
N THR A 209 -34.47 13.81 5.94
CA THR A 209 -35.83 13.42 6.35
C THR A 209 -36.00 13.49 7.87
N GLY A 210 -37.25 13.51 8.34
CA GLY A 210 -37.61 13.45 9.75
C GLY A 210 -37.07 12.19 10.44
N GLU A 211 -37.02 11.06 9.75
CA GLU A 211 -36.46 9.80 10.26
C GLU A 211 -34.95 9.87 10.42
N TYR A 212 -34.23 10.42 9.42
CA TYR A 212 -32.79 10.63 9.53
C TYR A 212 -32.48 11.56 10.71
N THR A 213 -33.19 12.68 10.81
CA THR A 213 -33.01 13.63 11.90
C THR A 213 -33.32 12.99 13.25
N THR A 214 -34.39 12.19 13.35
CA THR A 214 -34.74 11.44 14.55
C THR A 214 -33.63 10.48 14.96
N PHE A 215 -33.06 9.73 14.01
CA PHE A 215 -31.94 8.83 14.26
C PHE A 215 -30.74 9.55 14.88
N HIS A 216 -30.44 10.76 14.41
CA HIS A 216 -29.33 11.57 14.91
C HIS A 216 -29.66 12.41 16.14
N GLY A 217 -30.80 12.20 16.80
CA GLY A 217 -31.16 12.88 18.06
C GLY A 217 -32.31 13.86 17.96
N GLY A 218 -33.01 13.91 16.83
CA GLY A 218 -34.30 14.60 16.66
C GLY A 218 -34.24 16.11 16.53
N THR A 219 -33.04 16.69 16.44
CA THR A 219 -32.86 18.14 16.30
C THR A 219 -32.10 18.50 15.03
N VAL A 220 -32.37 19.69 14.50
CA VAL A 220 -31.64 20.23 13.34
C VAL A 220 -30.14 20.29 13.62
N ALA A 221 -29.73 20.73 14.83
CA ALA A 221 -28.32 20.83 15.19
C ALA A 221 -27.60 19.46 15.16
N ALA A 222 -28.24 18.42 15.69
CA ALA A 222 -27.65 17.10 15.73
C ALA A 222 -27.58 16.44 14.34
N ALA A 223 -28.60 16.63 13.51
CA ALA A 223 -28.57 16.22 12.10
C ALA A 223 -27.53 16.98 11.28
N MET A 224 -27.38 18.30 11.48
CA MET A 224 -26.33 19.10 10.84
C MET A 224 -24.93 18.61 11.23
N ALA A 225 -24.71 18.24 12.49
CA ALA A 225 -23.44 17.66 12.94
C ALA A 225 -23.13 16.31 12.27
N ALA A 226 -24.15 15.48 12.04
CA ALA A 226 -24.02 14.22 11.30
C ALA A 226 -23.70 14.45 9.82
N ILE A 227 -24.50 15.30 9.14
CA ILE A 227 -24.29 15.69 7.74
C ILE A 227 -22.87 16.22 7.54
N VAL A 228 -22.40 17.13 8.40
CA VAL A 228 -21.05 17.70 8.30
C VAL A 228 -19.98 16.63 8.51
N THR A 229 -20.17 15.69 9.43
CA THR A 229 -19.19 14.61 9.65
C THR A 229 -19.07 13.72 8.42
N THR A 230 -20.20 13.31 7.83
CA THR A 230 -20.25 12.54 6.58
C THR A 230 -19.61 13.30 5.42
N MET A 231 -20.06 14.52 5.14
CA MET A 231 -19.56 15.30 4.01
C MET A 231 -18.09 15.68 4.16
N ASN A 232 -17.59 15.83 5.38
CA ASN A 232 -16.15 16.07 5.62
C ASN A 232 -15.30 14.86 5.17
N ARG A 233 -15.78 13.63 5.40
CA ARG A 233 -15.09 12.41 4.93
C ARG A 233 -15.15 12.27 3.42
N VAL A 234 -16.34 12.47 2.86
CA VAL A 234 -16.56 12.46 1.40
C VAL A 234 -15.64 13.47 0.72
N ASN A 235 -15.58 14.71 1.24
CA ASN A 235 -14.66 15.73 0.72
C ASN A 235 -13.21 15.26 0.77
N GLY A 236 -12.77 14.53 1.79
CA GLY A 236 -11.42 13.96 1.84
C GLY A 236 -11.08 13.10 0.62
N VAL A 237 -12.02 12.26 0.16
CA VAL A 237 -11.85 11.42 -1.03
C VAL A 237 -11.88 12.26 -2.32
N TYR A 238 -12.84 13.18 -2.45
CA TYR A 238 -13.02 13.97 -3.67
C TYR A 238 -11.90 15.00 -3.88
N GLU A 239 -11.39 15.60 -2.79
CA GLU A 239 -10.23 16.49 -2.81
C GLU A 239 -8.97 15.73 -3.27
N LYS A 240 -8.75 14.52 -2.73
CA LYS A 240 -7.60 13.67 -3.08
C LYS A 240 -7.68 13.03 -4.46
N THR A 241 -8.89 12.91 -5.03
CA THR A 241 -9.09 12.28 -6.35
C THR A 241 -9.12 13.32 -7.47
N ILE A 242 -10.03 14.30 -7.40
CA ILE A 242 -10.36 15.24 -8.48
C ILE A 242 -10.34 16.71 -8.03
N SER A 243 -9.59 17.04 -6.97
CA SER A 243 -9.45 18.41 -6.47
C SER A 243 -10.79 19.12 -6.22
N THR A 244 -11.77 18.41 -5.65
CA THR A 244 -13.13 18.93 -5.48
C THR A 244 -13.58 18.88 -4.01
N THR A 245 -14.13 19.99 -3.52
CA THR A 245 -14.84 20.09 -2.24
C THR A 245 -16.29 20.49 -2.43
N MET A 246 -17.13 20.06 -1.51
CA MET A 246 -18.55 20.40 -1.42
C MET A 246 -18.81 21.18 -0.14
N THR A 247 -19.40 22.38 -0.26
CA THR A 247 -19.67 23.31 0.85
C THR A 247 -21.17 23.51 1.03
N LEU A 248 -21.69 23.25 2.23
CA LEU A 248 -23.10 23.40 2.56
C LEU A 248 -23.55 24.85 2.48
N VAL A 249 -24.66 25.09 1.78
CA VAL A 249 -25.25 26.42 1.57
C VAL A 249 -25.73 27.08 2.86
N ALA A 250 -25.70 28.42 2.92
CA ALA A 250 -26.03 29.27 4.07
C ALA A 250 -27.36 28.93 4.79
N ASN A 251 -28.34 28.43 4.03
CA ASN A 251 -29.68 28.08 4.49
C ASN A 251 -29.96 26.56 4.49
N ASN A 252 -28.94 25.70 4.45
CA ASN A 252 -29.10 24.24 4.46
C ASN A 252 -29.93 23.73 5.64
N ASN A 253 -29.85 24.41 6.79
CA ASN A 253 -30.62 24.07 7.98
C ASN A 253 -32.15 24.12 7.78
N LEU A 254 -32.65 24.73 6.70
CA LEU A 254 -34.08 24.80 6.38
C LEU A 254 -34.63 23.54 5.71
N ILE A 255 -33.76 22.70 5.15
CA ILE A 255 -34.10 21.42 4.51
C ILE A 255 -33.75 20.21 5.38
N VAL A 256 -33.54 20.46 6.68
CA VAL A 256 -33.38 19.43 7.72
C VAL A 256 -34.69 19.35 8.50
N TYR A 257 -35.47 18.30 8.27
CA TYR A 257 -36.79 18.15 8.84
C TYR A 257 -36.74 17.33 10.12
N THR A 258 -37.49 17.72 11.15
CA THR A 258 -37.52 17.04 12.46
C THR A 258 -38.78 16.19 12.66
N ASN A 259 -39.73 16.22 11.73
CA ASN A 259 -41.00 15.51 11.84
C ASN A 259 -41.31 14.74 10.55
N ALA A 260 -41.22 13.42 10.64
CA ALA A 260 -41.48 12.48 9.54
C ALA A 260 -42.90 12.58 8.96
N GLY A 261 -43.88 13.02 9.75
CA GLY A 261 -45.26 13.16 9.29
C GLY A 261 -45.53 14.42 8.46
N THR A 262 -44.60 15.37 8.45
CA THR A 262 -44.78 16.68 7.79
C THR A 262 -43.64 17.06 6.87
N ASP A 263 -42.59 16.24 6.79
CA ASP A 263 -41.52 16.46 5.82
C ASP A 263 -42.01 16.15 4.39
N PRO A 264 -41.33 16.65 3.35
CA PRO A 264 -41.77 16.51 1.97
C PRO A 264 -41.35 15.17 1.34
N TYR A 265 -40.82 14.23 2.11
CA TYR A 265 -40.19 13.01 1.63
C TYR A 265 -41.01 11.78 1.95
N THR A 266 -40.98 10.82 1.04
CA THR A 266 -41.46 9.48 1.32
C THR A 266 -40.28 8.58 1.62
N ASN A 267 -39.76 8.70 2.84
CA ASN A 267 -38.57 8.01 3.31
C ASN A 267 -38.63 6.49 3.05
N GLY A 268 -37.51 5.92 2.60
CA GLY A 268 -37.43 4.51 2.24
C GLY A 268 -37.82 4.20 0.79
N MET A 269 -38.29 5.18 0.02
CA MET A 269 -38.63 5.02 -1.40
C MET A 269 -37.72 5.88 -2.29
N PRO A 270 -36.51 5.43 -2.65
CA PRO A 270 -35.52 6.24 -3.36
C PRO A 270 -36.04 6.83 -4.68
N GLY A 271 -36.78 6.04 -5.47
CA GLY A 271 -37.36 6.50 -6.75
C GLY A 271 -38.36 7.65 -6.61
N THR A 272 -39.03 7.77 -5.47
CA THR A 272 -39.92 8.92 -5.18
C THR A 272 -39.12 10.07 -4.56
N MET A 273 -38.24 9.76 -3.61
CA MET A 273 -37.42 10.73 -2.90
C MET A 273 -36.51 11.55 -3.83
N ILE A 274 -36.00 10.96 -4.91
CA ILE A 274 -35.11 11.66 -5.84
C ILE A 274 -35.81 12.85 -6.52
N THR A 275 -37.08 12.69 -6.88
CA THR A 275 -37.90 13.76 -7.49
C THR A 275 -38.40 14.76 -6.44
N GLN A 276 -38.78 14.25 -5.25
CA GLN A 276 -39.15 15.09 -4.13
C GLN A 276 -38.00 16.00 -3.70
N ASN A 277 -36.77 15.49 -3.67
CA ASN A 277 -35.61 16.28 -3.30
C ASN A 277 -35.38 17.42 -4.27
N GLN A 278 -35.41 17.14 -5.57
CA GLN A 278 -35.28 18.19 -6.58
C GLN A 278 -36.32 19.30 -6.43
N SER A 279 -37.57 18.93 -6.17
CA SER A 279 -38.67 19.89 -5.96
C SER A 279 -38.49 20.69 -4.66
N ASN A 280 -38.17 19.99 -3.57
CA ASN A 280 -38.03 20.59 -2.26
C ASN A 280 -36.83 21.53 -2.16
N THR A 281 -35.65 21.09 -2.61
CA THR A 281 -34.45 21.93 -2.63
C THR A 281 -34.67 23.18 -3.48
N ASN A 282 -35.33 23.07 -4.63
CA ASN A 282 -35.69 24.25 -5.45
C ASN A 282 -36.63 25.21 -4.73
N SER A 283 -37.64 24.69 -4.04
CA SER A 283 -38.64 25.50 -3.33
C SER A 283 -38.04 26.25 -2.14
N VAL A 284 -37.21 25.57 -1.34
CA VAL A 284 -36.71 26.09 -0.05
C VAL A 284 -35.37 26.84 -0.20
N ILE A 285 -34.43 26.28 -0.97
CA ILE A 285 -33.08 26.84 -1.14
C ILE A 285 -33.05 27.80 -2.34
N GLY A 286 -33.77 27.46 -3.41
CA GLY A 286 -33.76 28.21 -4.67
C GLY A 286 -32.71 27.67 -5.64
N ASN A 287 -33.11 27.42 -6.89
CA ASN A 287 -32.25 26.80 -7.92
C ASN A 287 -30.92 27.53 -8.17
N ALA A 288 -30.84 28.85 -7.98
CA ALA A 288 -29.60 29.61 -8.17
C ALA A 288 -28.58 29.46 -7.01
N ASN A 289 -29.03 28.95 -5.87
CA ASN A 289 -28.29 29.02 -4.61
C ASN A 289 -27.54 27.73 -4.26
N TYR A 290 -27.61 26.70 -5.09
CA TYR A 290 -26.87 25.46 -4.93
C TYR A 290 -26.46 24.88 -6.27
N ASP A 291 -25.42 24.07 -6.28
CA ASP A 291 -24.78 23.50 -7.47
C ASP A 291 -25.02 21.98 -7.57
N ILE A 292 -25.15 21.33 -6.41
CA ILE A 292 -25.55 19.93 -6.25
C ILE A 292 -26.45 19.79 -5.02
N GLY A 293 -27.48 18.95 -5.11
CA GLY A 293 -28.38 18.65 -4.00
C GLY A 293 -28.55 17.14 -3.80
N HIS A 294 -28.77 16.74 -2.56
CA HIS A 294 -28.89 15.34 -2.15
C HIS A 294 -29.79 15.24 -0.91
N VAL A 295 -30.49 14.12 -0.70
CA VAL A 295 -31.25 13.87 0.53
C VAL A 295 -30.72 12.65 1.28
N PHE A 296 -30.55 12.80 2.59
CA PHE A 296 -30.30 11.69 3.51
C PHE A 296 -31.59 11.23 4.18
N GLY A 297 -31.84 9.93 4.09
CA GLY A 297 -32.95 9.24 4.75
C GLY A 297 -32.48 8.02 5.53
N THR A 298 -33.45 7.23 6.00
CA THR A 298 -33.20 5.90 6.57
C THR A 298 -33.79 4.82 5.68
N ASN A 299 -33.14 3.65 5.63
CA ASN A 299 -33.60 2.48 4.85
C ASN A 299 -33.95 2.77 3.38
N SER A 300 -33.31 3.78 2.76
CA SER A 300 -33.65 4.23 1.40
C SER A 300 -32.74 3.64 0.32
N GLY A 301 -31.66 2.94 0.68
CA GLY A 301 -30.66 2.48 -0.28
C GLY A 301 -29.88 3.65 -0.89
N GLY A 302 -29.58 3.56 -2.19
CA GLY A 302 -28.94 4.61 -2.95
C GLY A 302 -29.61 4.82 -4.31
N LEU A 303 -29.80 6.07 -4.71
CA LEU A 303 -30.22 6.41 -6.07
C LEU A 303 -29.76 7.81 -6.43
N ALA A 304 -29.13 7.95 -7.60
CA ALA A 304 -28.68 9.23 -8.11
C ALA A 304 -28.92 9.35 -9.62
N GLY A 305 -29.12 10.60 -10.05
CA GLY A 305 -29.05 10.95 -11.46
C GLY A 305 -27.59 10.99 -11.92
N LEU A 306 -27.32 10.47 -13.11
CA LEU A 306 -25.96 10.40 -13.65
C LEU A 306 -25.50 11.75 -14.23
N GLY A 307 -24.41 12.31 -13.70
CA GLY A 307 -23.76 13.51 -14.23
C GLY A 307 -24.61 14.77 -14.13
N VAL A 308 -25.43 14.89 -13.07
CA VAL A 308 -26.46 15.93 -12.95
C VAL A 308 -25.99 17.22 -12.26
N ILE A 309 -24.75 17.27 -11.76
CA ILE A 309 -24.23 18.50 -11.11
C ILE A 309 -24.39 19.71 -12.04
N CYS A 310 -24.73 20.86 -11.46
CA CYS A 310 -24.94 22.12 -12.18
C CYS A 310 -26.06 22.12 -13.23
N VAL A 311 -26.78 21.01 -13.44
CA VAL A 311 -27.90 20.94 -14.39
C VAL A 311 -29.19 21.39 -13.72
N ALA A 312 -29.69 22.56 -14.10
CA ALA A 312 -30.96 23.09 -13.60
C ALA A 312 -32.09 22.08 -13.82
N GLY A 313 -32.86 21.78 -12.76
CA GLY A 313 -33.94 20.81 -12.80
C GLY A 313 -33.54 19.35 -12.52
N SER A 314 -32.24 19.01 -12.50
CA SER A 314 -31.78 17.66 -12.15
C SER A 314 -30.65 17.63 -11.09
N LYS A 315 -30.01 18.76 -10.80
CA LYS A 315 -28.84 18.83 -9.89
C LYS A 315 -29.10 18.49 -8.43
N ALA A 316 -30.36 18.32 -8.01
CA ALA A 316 -30.73 17.81 -6.68
C ALA A 316 -31.25 16.36 -6.70
N ARG A 317 -31.05 15.62 -7.80
CA ARG A 317 -31.46 14.22 -7.93
C ARG A 317 -30.41 13.26 -7.33
N GLY A 318 -30.44 13.13 -6.01
CA GLY A 318 -29.60 12.19 -5.26
C GLY A 318 -30.24 11.82 -3.92
N VAL A 319 -30.21 10.54 -3.58
CA VAL A 319 -30.79 9.95 -2.38
C VAL A 319 -29.82 8.94 -1.81
N THR A 320 -29.58 9.02 -0.49
CA THR A 320 -28.85 8.01 0.26
C THR A 320 -29.54 7.72 1.57
N GLY A 321 -29.68 6.45 1.94
CA GLY A 321 -30.16 6.06 3.26
C GLY A 321 -29.81 4.64 3.63
N SER A 322 -29.60 4.41 4.93
CA SER A 322 -29.35 3.09 5.49
C SER A 322 -30.11 2.91 6.81
N GLY A 323 -30.12 1.69 7.37
CA GLY A 323 -30.76 1.44 8.67
C GLY A 323 -30.06 2.13 9.85
N ALA A 324 -28.76 2.40 9.72
CA ALA A 324 -28.01 3.29 10.60
C ALA A 324 -27.04 4.14 9.76
N PRO A 325 -27.42 5.38 9.42
CA PRO A 325 -26.64 6.24 8.56
C PRO A 325 -25.47 6.89 9.30
N VAL A 326 -24.51 6.07 9.74
CA VAL A 326 -23.33 6.48 10.50
C VAL A 326 -22.08 5.75 10.04
N ASN A 327 -20.95 6.40 10.29
CA ASN A 327 -19.62 5.89 10.07
C ASN A 327 -19.33 5.49 8.61
N ASP A 328 -18.14 4.95 8.44
CA ASP A 328 -17.49 4.65 7.18
C ASP A 328 -18.32 3.81 6.17
N PRO A 329 -19.09 2.77 6.57
CA PRO A 329 -19.97 2.07 5.63
C PRO A 329 -21.03 2.97 4.99
N PHE A 330 -21.56 3.95 5.71
CA PHE A 330 -22.52 4.91 5.16
C PHE A 330 -21.80 5.96 4.32
N ASP A 331 -20.71 6.53 4.84
CA ASP A 331 -20.04 7.66 4.22
C ASP A 331 -19.37 7.28 2.87
N ILE A 332 -18.73 6.11 2.79
CA ILE A 332 -17.94 5.71 1.62
C ILE A 332 -18.74 4.82 0.67
N ASP A 333 -19.38 3.77 1.18
CA ASP A 333 -20.04 2.80 0.29
C ASP A 333 -21.39 3.28 -0.24
N TYR A 334 -21.99 4.30 0.39
CA TYR A 334 -23.27 4.86 -0.04
C TYR A 334 -23.07 6.32 -0.47
N VAL A 335 -22.74 7.24 0.44
CA VAL A 335 -22.77 8.67 0.11
C VAL A 335 -21.74 9.03 -0.96
N ALA A 336 -20.48 8.59 -0.82
CA ALA A 336 -19.47 8.84 -1.85
C ALA A 336 -19.78 8.15 -3.19
N HIS A 337 -20.46 7.00 -3.17
CA HIS A 337 -20.93 6.26 -4.34
C HIS A 337 -22.03 7.02 -5.08
N GLU A 338 -23.09 7.43 -4.38
CA GLU A 338 -24.21 8.14 -4.99
C GLU A 338 -23.83 9.53 -5.47
N LEU A 339 -22.95 10.23 -4.73
CA LEU A 339 -22.34 11.45 -5.24
C LEU A 339 -21.48 11.16 -6.48
N GLY A 340 -20.84 9.98 -6.56
CA GLY A 340 -20.03 9.58 -7.72
C GLY A 340 -20.88 9.53 -8.99
N HIS A 341 -22.10 8.98 -8.89
CA HIS A 341 -23.11 9.05 -9.96
C HIS A 341 -23.51 10.48 -10.28
N GLN A 342 -23.78 11.34 -9.29
CA GLN A 342 -24.10 12.75 -9.55
C GLN A 342 -22.97 13.49 -10.28
N PHE A 343 -21.72 13.12 -10.00
CA PHE A 343 -20.52 13.56 -10.72
C PHE A 343 -20.28 12.81 -12.04
N GLY A 344 -21.04 11.77 -12.37
CA GLY A 344 -21.07 11.14 -13.69
C GLY A 344 -20.37 9.78 -13.81
N ALA A 345 -19.83 9.22 -12.73
CA ALA A 345 -19.20 7.90 -12.78
C ALA A 345 -20.24 6.78 -12.91
N ASN A 346 -19.97 5.81 -13.77
CA ASN A 346 -20.74 4.56 -13.88
C ASN A 346 -20.14 3.46 -12.99
N HIS A 347 -20.92 2.39 -12.80
CA HIS A 347 -20.46 1.21 -12.07
C HIS A 347 -19.25 0.52 -12.73
N THR A 348 -18.33 0.03 -11.90
CA THR A 348 -17.05 -0.56 -12.36
C THR A 348 -16.99 -2.09 -12.28
N PHE A 349 -18.00 -2.75 -11.71
CA PHE A 349 -18.00 -4.20 -11.45
C PHE A 349 -18.62 -5.04 -12.56
N ARG A 350 -18.26 -6.34 -12.62
CA ARG A 350 -18.71 -7.28 -13.66
C ARG A 350 -19.76 -8.30 -13.22
N ALA A 351 -19.87 -8.62 -11.93
CA ALA A 351 -20.81 -9.65 -11.48
C ALA A 351 -22.26 -9.32 -11.86
N ALA A 352 -23.11 -10.34 -11.91
CA ALA A 352 -24.51 -10.23 -12.29
C ALA A 352 -25.44 -11.01 -11.32
N THR A 353 -25.00 -11.21 -10.08
CA THR A 353 -25.74 -11.96 -9.04
C THR A 353 -26.10 -11.08 -7.85
N SER A 354 -27.20 -11.39 -7.15
CA SER A 354 -27.68 -10.60 -5.99
C SER A 354 -27.81 -9.11 -6.36
N SER A 355 -27.35 -8.16 -5.53
CA SER A 355 -27.46 -6.73 -5.83
C SER A 355 -26.74 -6.30 -7.13
N CYS A 356 -25.77 -7.07 -7.62
CA CYS A 356 -25.12 -6.80 -8.90
C CYS A 356 -26.03 -7.10 -10.12
N SER A 357 -27.09 -7.92 -9.97
CA SER A 357 -27.96 -8.32 -11.07
C SER A 357 -28.66 -7.11 -11.70
N GLY A 358 -28.39 -6.86 -12.99
CA GLY A 358 -28.96 -5.74 -13.74
C GLY A 358 -28.30 -4.38 -13.51
N ASN A 359 -27.27 -4.31 -12.66
CA ASN A 359 -26.60 -3.04 -12.31
C ASN A 359 -25.20 -2.89 -12.93
N ALA A 360 -24.61 -3.94 -13.49
CA ALA A 360 -23.31 -3.84 -14.17
C ALA A 360 -23.39 -2.93 -15.41
N ASN A 361 -22.45 -2.00 -15.56
CA ASN A 361 -22.32 -1.17 -16.75
C ASN A 361 -21.23 -1.73 -17.68
N ASN A 362 -21.62 -2.22 -18.87
CA ASN A 362 -20.68 -2.86 -19.78
C ASN A 362 -19.51 -1.96 -20.23
N SER A 363 -19.73 -0.64 -20.35
CA SER A 363 -18.71 0.30 -20.81
C SER A 363 -17.61 0.53 -19.77
N THR A 364 -17.88 0.29 -18.49
CA THR A 364 -16.97 0.61 -17.38
C THR A 364 -16.70 -0.56 -16.43
N ALA A 365 -17.26 -1.75 -16.69
CA ALA A 365 -17.16 -2.93 -15.82
C ALA A 365 -15.76 -3.61 -15.87
N TYR A 366 -14.72 -2.87 -15.50
CA TYR A 366 -13.31 -3.27 -15.51
C TYR A 366 -12.89 -4.13 -14.31
N GLU A 367 -13.73 -4.22 -13.26
CA GLU A 367 -13.42 -5.00 -12.07
C GLU A 367 -14.14 -6.37 -12.06
N PRO A 368 -13.45 -7.47 -11.75
CA PRO A 368 -14.07 -8.78 -11.59
C PRO A 368 -14.99 -8.82 -10.36
N GLY A 369 -15.94 -9.74 -10.38
CA GLY A 369 -16.87 -9.97 -9.28
C GLY A 369 -17.66 -8.72 -8.92
N SER A 370 -17.84 -8.50 -7.63
CA SER A 370 -18.44 -7.29 -7.05
C SER A 370 -17.59 -6.03 -7.21
N GLY A 371 -16.35 -6.16 -7.68
CA GLY A 371 -15.32 -5.12 -7.62
C GLY A 371 -14.94 -4.71 -6.19
N SER A 372 -14.08 -3.69 -6.12
CA SER A 372 -13.40 -3.19 -4.92
C SER A 372 -13.39 -1.67 -4.78
N THR A 373 -13.56 -0.89 -5.85
CA THR A 373 -13.54 0.59 -5.76
C THR A 373 -14.88 1.19 -5.31
N ILE A 374 -14.95 2.51 -5.08
CA ILE A 374 -16.18 3.19 -4.64
C ILE A 374 -17.36 2.91 -5.57
N MET A 375 -17.16 2.95 -6.90
CA MET A 375 -18.24 2.70 -7.88
C MET A 375 -18.51 1.21 -8.13
N ALA A 376 -17.88 0.33 -7.34
CA ALA A 376 -18.16 -1.08 -7.32
C ALA A 376 -19.24 -1.43 -6.28
N TYR A 377 -19.72 -2.67 -6.28
CA TYR A 377 -20.71 -3.19 -5.32
C TYR A 377 -20.05 -4.14 -4.31
N ALA A 378 -18.90 -3.74 -3.77
CA ALA A 378 -18.11 -4.57 -2.86
C ALA A 378 -18.97 -5.10 -1.69
N GLY A 379 -19.04 -6.42 -1.57
CA GLY A 379 -19.67 -7.10 -0.43
C GLY A 379 -21.14 -7.49 -0.59
N ILE A 380 -21.81 -7.12 -1.69
CA ILE A 380 -23.27 -7.30 -1.84
C ILE A 380 -23.72 -8.10 -3.08
N CYS A 381 -22.78 -8.69 -3.82
CA CYS A 381 -23.08 -9.47 -5.03
C CYS A 381 -23.18 -10.97 -4.79
N GLY A 382 -23.34 -11.37 -3.53
CA GLY A 382 -23.43 -12.77 -3.10
C GLY A 382 -22.06 -13.39 -2.78
N ALA A 383 -22.04 -14.40 -1.91
CA ALA A 383 -20.80 -14.94 -1.33
C ALA A 383 -19.79 -15.43 -2.39
N ASN A 384 -20.27 -15.93 -3.54
CA ASN A 384 -19.40 -16.37 -4.61
C ASN A 384 -18.76 -15.21 -5.38
N ASN A 385 -19.46 -14.07 -5.50
CA ASN A 385 -19.01 -12.93 -6.31
C ASN A 385 -18.45 -11.74 -5.51
N ASN A 386 -18.52 -11.78 -4.18
CA ASN A 386 -17.92 -10.76 -3.34
C ASN A 386 -16.39 -10.84 -3.35
N VAL A 387 -15.76 -9.80 -3.92
CA VAL A 387 -14.30 -9.62 -3.94
C VAL A 387 -13.76 -9.30 -2.55
N GLN A 388 -14.49 -8.43 -1.84
CA GLN A 388 -14.23 -8.01 -0.46
C GLN A 388 -15.53 -7.54 0.20
N ASN A 389 -15.45 -7.13 1.47
CA ASN A 389 -16.61 -6.81 2.30
C ASN A 389 -17.15 -5.38 2.12
N ASN A 390 -16.27 -4.42 1.87
CA ASN A 390 -16.57 -2.99 1.77
C ASN A 390 -15.64 -2.41 0.70
N SER A 391 -16.04 -1.39 -0.05
CA SER A 391 -15.19 -0.78 -1.08
C SER A 391 -13.91 -0.22 -0.48
N ASP A 392 -12.84 -0.03 -1.23
CA ASP A 392 -11.73 0.82 -0.80
C ASP A 392 -12.08 2.27 -1.14
N ALA A 393 -11.65 3.25 -0.33
CA ALA A 393 -12.07 4.64 -0.46
C ALA A 393 -11.29 5.40 -1.57
N TYR A 394 -11.29 4.86 -2.77
CA TYR A 394 -10.78 5.49 -3.99
C TYR A 394 -11.63 5.10 -5.21
N PHE A 395 -11.51 5.89 -6.27
CA PHE A 395 -12.19 5.66 -7.54
C PHE A 395 -11.30 4.93 -8.54
N HIS A 396 -11.88 4.00 -9.30
CA HIS A 396 -11.21 3.38 -10.46
C HIS A 396 -10.85 4.45 -11.50
N ALA A 397 -9.79 4.25 -12.29
CA ALA A 397 -9.37 5.19 -13.34
C ALA A 397 -10.52 5.57 -14.31
N ALA A 398 -11.41 4.63 -14.61
CA ALA A 398 -12.60 4.86 -15.43
C ALA A 398 -13.58 5.86 -14.79
N SER A 399 -13.85 5.73 -13.49
CA SER A 399 -14.72 6.65 -12.76
C SER A 399 -14.10 8.05 -12.71
N ILE A 400 -12.78 8.16 -12.51
CA ILE A 400 -12.08 9.44 -12.52
C ILE A 400 -12.21 10.11 -13.89
N LEU A 401 -12.05 9.36 -14.99
CA LEU A 401 -12.22 9.88 -16.35
C LEU A 401 -13.63 10.44 -16.57
N GLU A 402 -14.66 9.70 -16.19
CA GLU A 402 -16.06 10.12 -16.34
C GLU A 402 -16.37 11.35 -15.48
N MET A 403 -15.97 11.34 -14.20
CA MET A 403 -16.18 12.48 -13.31
C MET A 403 -15.42 13.73 -13.79
N TYR A 404 -14.18 13.56 -14.25
CA TYR A 404 -13.38 14.67 -14.75
C TYR A 404 -14.00 15.30 -15.99
N ALA A 405 -14.55 14.47 -16.90
CA ALA A 405 -15.28 14.96 -18.06
C ALA A 405 -16.51 15.80 -17.67
N VAL A 406 -17.21 15.45 -16.59
CA VAL A 406 -18.37 16.20 -16.08
C VAL A 406 -17.96 17.56 -15.52
N ILE A 407 -16.92 17.62 -14.69
CA ILE A 407 -16.46 18.88 -14.07
C ILE A 407 -15.69 19.80 -15.04
N GLN A 408 -15.50 19.35 -16.28
CA GLN A 408 -14.94 20.14 -17.39
C GLN A 408 -15.99 20.62 -18.40
N ARG A 409 -17.27 20.32 -18.18
CA ARG A 409 -18.35 20.83 -19.04
C ARG A 409 -18.40 22.35 -18.99
N SER A 410 -18.86 22.97 -20.08
CA SER A 410 -19.16 24.40 -20.11
C SER A 410 -20.28 24.80 -19.13
N THR A 411 -21.10 23.85 -18.70
CA THR A 411 -22.16 24.03 -17.70
C THR A 411 -21.67 23.91 -16.27
N ASP A 412 -20.38 23.61 -16.05
CA ASP A 412 -19.82 23.56 -14.72
C ASP A 412 -19.96 24.93 -14.03
N CYS A 413 -20.52 24.89 -12.81
CA CYS A 413 -20.91 26.05 -12.03
C CYS A 413 -20.10 26.20 -10.74
N SER A 414 -19.04 25.40 -10.58
CA SER A 414 -18.14 25.47 -9.43
C SER A 414 -17.40 26.79 -9.33
N VAL A 415 -17.08 27.18 -8.09
CA VAL A 415 -16.07 28.22 -7.85
C VAL A 415 -14.69 27.57 -7.97
N LYS A 416 -13.88 28.05 -8.90
CA LYS A 416 -12.52 27.55 -9.17
C LYS A 416 -11.48 28.43 -8.50
N THR A 417 -10.61 27.81 -7.71
CA THR A 417 -9.42 28.44 -7.15
C THR A 417 -8.21 27.75 -7.75
N SER A 418 -7.28 28.51 -8.33
CA SER A 418 -6.03 27.91 -8.78
C SER A 418 -5.25 27.38 -7.58
N ASN A 419 -4.83 26.13 -7.64
CA ASN A 419 -4.01 25.52 -6.60
C ASN A 419 -2.50 25.65 -6.87
N GLY A 420 -2.11 26.23 -8.01
CA GLY A 420 -0.70 26.39 -8.41
C GLY A 420 0.02 25.07 -8.68
N ASN A 421 -0.69 23.95 -8.71
CA ASN A 421 -0.13 22.62 -8.83
C ASN A 421 0.11 22.24 -10.30
N GLY A 422 1.28 21.66 -10.58
CA GLY A 422 1.64 21.16 -11.91
C GLY A 422 1.06 19.77 -12.13
N VAL A 423 0.89 19.36 -13.39
CA VAL A 423 0.40 18.02 -13.69
C VAL A 423 1.59 17.05 -13.69
N PRO A 424 1.50 15.90 -12.99
CA PRO A 424 2.55 14.88 -13.07
C PRO A 424 2.58 14.24 -14.46
N THR A 425 3.61 13.42 -14.72
CA THR A 425 3.68 12.54 -15.89
C THR A 425 3.33 11.11 -15.51
N ALA A 426 2.85 10.35 -16.50
CA ALA A 426 2.69 8.92 -16.41
C ALA A 426 3.27 8.28 -17.67
N ASP A 427 4.16 7.30 -17.49
CA ASP A 427 4.72 6.46 -18.53
C ASP A 427 4.52 5.01 -18.12
N ALA A 428 3.63 4.32 -18.83
CA ALA A 428 3.34 2.90 -18.60
C ALA A 428 4.46 2.00 -19.14
N GLY A 429 5.37 2.52 -19.97
CA GLY A 429 6.39 1.74 -20.67
C GLY A 429 5.87 1.13 -21.99
N ALA A 430 6.62 0.15 -22.49
CA ALA A 430 6.30 -0.53 -23.75
C ALA A 430 5.17 -1.58 -23.59
N ASP A 431 4.53 -1.92 -24.70
CA ASP A 431 3.67 -3.10 -24.78
C ASP A 431 4.53 -4.38 -24.78
N TYR A 432 4.01 -5.46 -24.20
CA TYR A 432 4.75 -6.73 -24.03
C TYR A 432 4.01 -7.93 -24.58
N ILE A 433 4.77 -8.91 -25.07
CA ILE A 433 4.30 -10.24 -25.45
C ILE A 433 4.85 -11.24 -24.44
N ILE A 434 3.98 -11.99 -23.77
CA ILE A 434 4.32 -12.90 -22.67
C ILE A 434 3.77 -14.32 -22.89
N PRO A 435 4.37 -15.34 -22.24
CA PRO A 435 3.79 -16.69 -22.22
C PRO A 435 2.53 -16.78 -21.34
N LYS A 436 1.61 -17.69 -21.66
CA LYS A 436 0.48 -18.04 -20.79
C LYS A 436 0.94 -18.74 -19.51
N GLY A 437 0.08 -18.72 -18.49
CA GLY A 437 0.29 -19.42 -17.22
C GLY A 437 1.53 -18.95 -16.45
N THR A 438 1.99 -17.72 -16.70
CA THR A 438 3.24 -17.16 -16.13
C THR A 438 2.94 -15.82 -15.46
N ALA A 439 3.49 -15.61 -14.26
CA ALA A 439 3.36 -14.34 -13.56
C ALA A 439 4.12 -13.21 -14.27
N PHE A 440 3.66 -11.98 -14.12
CA PHE A 440 4.34 -10.80 -14.67
C PHE A 440 4.25 -9.60 -13.73
N VAL A 441 5.12 -8.62 -13.96
CA VAL A 441 5.16 -7.38 -13.20
C VAL A 441 5.10 -6.20 -14.14
N LEU A 442 4.16 -5.30 -13.92
CA LEU A 442 4.10 -4.02 -14.64
C LEU A 442 4.88 -3.00 -13.84
N THR A 443 5.64 -2.14 -14.52
CA THR A 443 6.43 -1.08 -13.90
C THR A 443 6.34 0.16 -14.76
N GLY A 444 5.86 1.25 -14.17
CA GLY A 444 5.76 2.54 -14.83
C GLY A 444 6.80 3.54 -14.31
N VAL A 445 6.74 4.75 -14.84
CA VAL A 445 7.51 5.89 -14.37
C VAL A 445 6.59 7.10 -14.29
N GLY A 446 6.80 7.95 -13.29
CA GLY A 446 6.13 9.24 -13.18
C GLY A 446 7.11 10.27 -12.65
N THR A 447 6.90 11.52 -13.03
CA THR A 447 7.63 12.68 -12.53
C THR A 447 6.66 13.79 -12.20
N ASP A 448 6.92 14.54 -11.14
CA ASP A 448 6.14 15.72 -10.79
C ASP A 448 6.99 17.00 -10.96
N PRO A 449 6.47 18.09 -11.56
CA PRO A 449 7.22 19.34 -11.72
C PRO A 449 7.67 20.01 -10.42
N ALA A 450 6.91 19.88 -9.33
CA ALA A 450 7.22 20.41 -8.01
C ALA A 450 7.95 19.37 -7.12
N ASN A 451 8.14 18.15 -7.64
CA ASN A 451 8.69 17.01 -6.92
C ASN A 451 7.81 16.60 -5.72
N ASP A 452 6.49 16.73 -5.87
CA ASP A 452 5.51 16.20 -4.93
C ASP A 452 5.56 14.65 -4.88
N PRO A 453 5.23 14.01 -3.74
CA PRO A 453 5.31 12.56 -3.61
C PRO A 453 4.26 11.82 -4.46
N LEU A 454 4.74 11.03 -5.41
CA LEU A 454 3.89 10.30 -6.34
C LEU A 454 3.35 8.98 -5.79
N THR A 455 2.13 8.64 -6.19
CA THR A 455 1.55 7.28 -6.03
C THR A 455 1.04 6.74 -7.36
N TYR A 456 1.12 5.43 -7.53
CA TYR A 456 0.89 4.69 -8.77
C TYR A 456 -0.26 3.70 -8.59
N LEU A 457 -1.19 3.70 -9.53
CA LEU A 457 -2.34 2.81 -9.60
C LEU A 457 -2.33 2.08 -10.94
N TRP A 458 -2.00 0.79 -10.89
CA TRP A 458 -2.10 -0.13 -12.02
C TRP A 458 -3.42 -0.87 -11.96
N GLU A 459 -4.27 -0.76 -12.99
CA GLU A 459 -5.59 -1.41 -13.06
C GLU A 459 -5.77 -2.12 -14.40
N GLN A 460 -6.44 -3.28 -14.39
CA GLN A 460 -6.85 -3.89 -15.65
C GLN A 460 -7.96 -3.04 -16.29
N TYR A 461 -7.91 -2.91 -17.62
CA TYR A 461 -8.78 -2.05 -18.41
C TYR A 461 -9.49 -2.83 -19.53
N ASP A 462 -9.88 -4.08 -19.24
CA ASP A 462 -10.70 -4.94 -20.10
C ASP A 462 -12.16 -4.98 -19.61
N ASN A 463 -13.11 -4.53 -20.42
CA ASN A 463 -14.54 -4.42 -20.07
C ASN A 463 -15.47 -5.30 -20.92
N THR A 464 -14.97 -6.34 -21.56
CA THR A 464 -15.86 -7.34 -22.18
C THR A 464 -16.44 -8.27 -21.12
N ASN A 465 -17.63 -8.80 -21.36
CA ASN A 465 -18.23 -9.78 -20.46
C ASN A 465 -17.42 -11.09 -20.39
N ASN A 466 -17.36 -11.72 -19.22
CA ASN A 466 -16.72 -13.01 -18.97
C ASN A 466 -17.36 -13.72 -17.76
N THR A 467 -17.03 -15.01 -17.58
CA THR A 467 -17.45 -15.79 -16.41
C THR A 467 -16.97 -15.15 -15.11
N GLN A 468 -17.85 -15.12 -14.09
CA GLN A 468 -17.56 -14.59 -12.75
C GLN A 468 -17.84 -15.64 -11.67
N PRO A 469 -16.93 -15.90 -10.71
CA PRO A 469 -15.54 -15.40 -10.65
C PRO A 469 -14.71 -15.72 -11.90
N PRO A 470 -13.67 -14.94 -12.21
CA PRO A 470 -12.86 -15.13 -13.41
C PRO A 470 -12.20 -16.51 -13.42
N VAL A 471 -12.02 -17.07 -14.63
CA VAL A 471 -11.37 -18.36 -14.87
C VAL A 471 -10.17 -18.18 -15.79
N SER A 472 -9.15 -19.04 -15.66
CA SER A 472 -7.89 -18.88 -16.42
C SER A 472 -8.06 -19.07 -17.92
N THR A 473 -9.11 -19.77 -18.35
CA THR A 473 -9.46 -19.99 -19.75
C THR A 473 -10.28 -18.84 -20.36
N ALA A 474 -10.58 -17.78 -19.59
CA ALA A 474 -11.29 -16.63 -20.12
C ALA A 474 -10.45 -15.95 -21.21
N THR A 475 -11.00 -15.79 -22.40
CA THR A 475 -10.34 -15.16 -23.56
C THR A 475 -10.50 -13.64 -23.58
N ALA A 476 -11.38 -13.10 -22.73
CA ALA A 476 -11.66 -11.67 -22.64
C ALA A 476 -12.13 -11.30 -21.21
N GLY A 477 -12.33 -10.01 -20.96
CA GLY A 477 -12.92 -9.47 -19.73
C GLY A 477 -11.98 -9.40 -18.53
N PRO A 478 -12.46 -8.84 -17.41
CA PRO A 478 -11.62 -8.60 -16.26
C PRO A 478 -11.30 -9.89 -15.51
N VAL A 479 -10.02 -10.08 -15.22
CA VAL A 479 -9.44 -11.23 -14.49
C VAL A 479 -8.52 -10.80 -13.34
N TYR A 480 -8.19 -9.51 -13.23
CA TYR A 480 -7.43 -8.91 -12.13
C TYR A 480 -8.24 -7.82 -11.44
N ARG A 481 -8.43 -7.96 -10.12
CA ARG A 481 -9.09 -6.94 -9.28
C ARG A 481 -8.31 -5.64 -9.22
N SER A 482 -8.98 -4.56 -8.82
CA SER A 482 -8.29 -3.34 -8.44
C SER A 482 -7.71 -3.42 -7.02
N LEU A 483 -6.71 -2.58 -6.76
CA LEU A 483 -6.00 -2.41 -5.49
C LEU A 483 -5.67 -0.92 -5.33
N THR A 484 -5.64 -0.44 -4.08
CA THR A 484 -5.34 0.96 -3.76
C THR A 484 -4.02 1.44 -4.37
N PRO A 485 -3.90 2.72 -4.77
CA PRO A 485 -2.64 3.29 -5.23
C PRO A 485 -1.52 3.13 -4.20
N THR A 486 -0.28 2.95 -4.66
CA THR A 486 0.89 2.75 -3.79
C THR A 486 2.07 3.63 -4.21
N VAL A 487 3.06 3.81 -3.34
CA VAL A 487 4.32 4.49 -3.71
C VAL A 487 5.20 3.67 -4.65
N SER A 488 4.91 2.38 -4.82
CA SER A 488 5.65 1.51 -5.74
C SER A 488 5.17 1.75 -7.18
N PRO A 489 6.08 2.05 -8.13
CA PRO A 489 5.72 2.12 -9.55
C PRO A 489 5.41 0.74 -10.15
N SER A 490 5.70 -0.34 -9.41
CA SER A 490 5.55 -1.72 -9.85
C SER A 490 4.36 -2.42 -9.19
N ARG A 491 3.60 -3.18 -9.97
CA ARG A 491 2.54 -4.11 -9.49
C ARG A 491 2.74 -5.50 -10.08
N TYR A 492 2.69 -6.52 -9.23
CA TYR A 492 2.77 -7.93 -9.61
C TYR A 492 1.39 -8.50 -9.94
N PHE A 493 1.32 -9.38 -10.94
CA PHE A 493 0.11 -10.03 -11.42
C PHE A 493 0.30 -11.56 -11.50
N PRO A 494 -0.33 -12.34 -10.60
CA PRO A 494 -1.06 -11.89 -9.40
C PRO A 494 -0.10 -11.28 -8.36
N VAL A 495 -0.65 -10.76 -7.26
CA VAL A 495 0.10 -10.26 -6.11
C VAL A 495 1.16 -11.25 -5.68
N MET A 496 2.34 -10.74 -5.34
CA MET A 496 3.52 -11.56 -5.03
C MET A 496 3.24 -12.60 -3.93
N THR A 497 2.39 -12.29 -2.95
CA THR A 497 1.99 -13.25 -1.90
C THR A 497 1.31 -14.50 -2.46
N SER A 498 0.52 -14.38 -3.54
CA SER A 498 -0.08 -15.53 -4.22
C SER A 498 0.96 -16.32 -5.03
N VAL A 499 1.88 -15.61 -5.71
CA VAL A 499 2.99 -16.22 -6.45
C VAL A 499 3.86 -17.07 -5.51
N LEU A 500 4.24 -16.53 -4.35
CA LEU A 500 5.04 -17.22 -3.33
C LEU A 500 4.30 -18.42 -2.70
N ALA A 501 2.97 -18.37 -2.67
CA ALA A 501 2.11 -19.48 -2.27
C ALA A 501 1.88 -20.52 -3.39
N ASN A 502 2.59 -20.41 -4.52
CA ASN A 502 2.44 -21.26 -5.72
C ASN A 502 1.02 -21.22 -6.31
N ASN A 503 0.33 -20.09 -6.17
CA ASN A 503 -1.01 -19.89 -6.69
C ASN A 503 -1.00 -18.76 -7.72
N LEU A 504 -1.01 -19.13 -9.01
CA LEU A 504 -1.10 -18.16 -10.12
C LEU A 504 -2.54 -17.87 -10.55
N ILE A 505 -3.52 -18.54 -9.95
CA ILE A 505 -4.94 -18.38 -10.24
C ILE A 505 -5.76 -18.09 -8.97
N PRO A 506 -5.33 -17.19 -8.07
CA PRO A 506 -6.18 -16.75 -6.97
C PRO A 506 -7.48 -16.18 -7.54
N LYS A 507 -8.57 -16.36 -6.77
CA LYS A 507 -9.96 -16.15 -7.23
C LYS A 507 -10.22 -14.83 -7.99
N TRP A 508 -9.49 -13.76 -7.66
CA TRP A 508 -9.71 -12.41 -8.20
C TRP A 508 -8.51 -11.84 -8.99
N GLU A 509 -7.43 -12.61 -9.13
CA GLU A 509 -6.26 -12.24 -9.92
C GLU A 509 -5.77 -13.46 -10.69
N VAL A 510 -6.43 -13.74 -11.81
CA VAL A 510 -6.30 -15.02 -12.50
C VAL A 510 -5.37 -14.89 -13.69
N THR A 511 -4.20 -15.53 -13.60
CA THR A 511 -3.26 -15.62 -14.74
C THR A 511 -3.89 -16.39 -15.90
N PRO A 512 -3.94 -15.83 -17.12
CA PRO A 512 -4.52 -16.52 -18.27
C PRO A 512 -3.77 -17.80 -18.64
N SER A 513 -4.51 -18.87 -18.95
CA SER A 513 -4.01 -20.16 -19.47
C SER A 513 -4.29 -20.33 -20.96
N VAL A 514 -4.71 -19.26 -21.64
CA VAL A 514 -5.02 -19.19 -23.07
C VAL A 514 -4.45 -17.91 -23.65
N ALA A 515 -4.18 -17.91 -24.96
CA ALA A 515 -3.80 -16.69 -25.65
C ALA A 515 -4.92 -15.64 -25.57
N ARG A 516 -4.56 -14.40 -25.22
CA ARG A 516 -5.46 -13.25 -25.14
C ARG A 516 -4.69 -11.95 -25.00
N THR A 517 -5.35 -10.85 -25.26
CA THR A 517 -4.84 -9.51 -24.93
C THR A 517 -5.38 -9.07 -23.56
N LEU A 518 -4.52 -8.44 -22.78
CA LEU A 518 -4.85 -7.74 -21.54
C LEU A 518 -4.51 -6.26 -21.72
N ASN A 519 -5.42 -5.39 -21.30
CA ASN A 519 -5.19 -3.94 -21.31
C ASN A 519 -5.00 -3.46 -19.87
N PHE A 520 -4.05 -2.58 -19.64
CA PHE A 520 -3.78 -2.00 -18.34
C PHE A 520 -3.74 -0.48 -18.39
N SER A 521 -4.17 0.13 -17.29
CA SER A 521 -4.14 1.56 -17.01
C SER A 521 -3.14 1.83 -15.90
N LEU A 522 -2.24 2.79 -16.11
CA LEU A 522 -1.41 3.38 -15.08
C LEU A 522 -1.92 4.79 -14.79
N VAL A 523 -2.36 5.05 -13.56
CA VAL A 523 -2.61 6.41 -13.05
C VAL A 523 -1.50 6.79 -12.08
N VAL A 524 -0.94 7.98 -12.27
CA VAL A 524 0.04 8.61 -11.37
C VAL A 524 -0.61 9.82 -10.73
N ASN A 525 -0.70 9.82 -9.40
CA ASN A 525 -1.23 10.92 -8.58
C ASN A 525 -0.07 11.64 -7.87
N ASP A 526 -0.11 12.96 -7.81
CA ASP A 526 0.90 13.79 -7.14
C ASP A 526 0.69 13.96 -5.62
N ASN A 527 -0.52 13.65 -5.13
CA ASN A 527 -0.91 13.82 -3.73
C ASN A 527 -0.71 15.24 -3.17
N ASN A 528 -0.72 16.27 -4.03
CA ASN A 528 -0.52 17.65 -3.58
C ASN A 528 -1.63 18.11 -2.61
N ILE A 529 -1.23 18.75 -1.52
CA ILE A 529 -2.13 19.19 -0.43
C ILE A 529 -3.11 20.30 -0.86
N GLY A 530 -2.79 21.06 -1.90
CA GLY A 530 -3.65 22.08 -2.52
C GLY A 530 -4.68 21.50 -3.49
N GLY A 531 -4.62 20.19 -3.76
CA GLY A 531 -5.50 19.45 -4.66
C GLY A 531 -4.71 18.60 -5.65
N ASN A 532 -5.07 17.33 -5.73
CA ASN A 532 -4.43 16.33 -6.60
C ASN A 532 -4.48 16.73 -8.08
N GLN A 533 -3.35 16.61 -8.79
CA GLN A 533 -3.33 16.39 -10.23
C GLN A 533 -2.92 14.94 -10.52
N ALA A 534 -3.34 14.44 -11.68
CA ALA A 534 -3.11 13.07 -12.06
C ALA A 534 -2.88 12.93 -13.57
N ALA A 535 -2.01 12.00 -13.94
CA ALA A 535 -1.76 11.62 -15.32
C ALA A 535 -2.02 10.13 -15.53
N ARG A 536 -2.34 9.77 -16.77
CA ARG A 536 -2.66 8.40 -17.16
C ARG A 536 -1.93 7.97 -18.42
N ASP A 537 -1.40 6.76 -18.38
CA ASP A 537 -0.90 6.03 -19.55
C ASP A 537 -1.44 4.59 -19.53
N VAL A 538 -1.25 3.86 -20.63
CA VAL A 538 -1.78 2.51 -20.83
C VAL A 538 -0.72 1.58 -21.39
N MET A 539 -0.87 0.30 -21.06
CA MET A 539 -0.03 -0.77 -21.59
C MET A 539 -0.90 -1.92 -22.10
N VAL A 540 -0.50 -2.50 -23.23
CA VAL A 540 -1.05 -3.74 -23.75
C VAL A 540 -0.10 -4.90 -23.44
N VAL A 541 -0.65 -5.98 -22.89
CA VAL A 541 0.06 -7.25 -22.67
C VAL A 541 -0.61 -8.33 -23.50
N THR A 542 0.10 -8.85 -24.50
CA THR A 542 -0.36 -9.96 -25.33
C THR A 542 0.15 -11.28 -24.79
N VAL A 543 -0.79 -12.10 -24.30
CA VAL A 543 -0.52 -13.48 -23.88
C VAL A 543 -0.59 -14.39 -25.09
N THR A 544 0.45 -15.19 -25.31
CA THR A 544 0.56 -16.16 -26.41
C THR A 544 0.21 -17.58 -25.95
N ASP A 545 0.26 -18.54 -26.88
CA ASP A 545 0.12 -19.96 -26.56
C ASP A 545 1.43 -20.64 -26.11
N ASP A 546 2.55 -19.92 -26.08
CA ASP A 546 3.79 -20.35 -25.45
C ASP A 546 3.64 -20.32 -23.92
N GLY A 547 4.31 -21.24 -23.20
CA GLY A 547 4.24 -21.32 -21.73
C GLY A 547 3.75 -22.66 -21.17
N PRO A 548 3.74 -22.81 -19.83
CA PRO A 548 4.15 -21.81 -18.84
C PRO A 548 5.67 -21.77 -18.61
N PHE A 549 6.22 -20.56 -18.45
CA PHE A 549 7.57 -20.36 -17.97
C PHE A 549 7.60 -20.54 -16.45
N ALA A 550 8.43 -21.46 -15.94
CA ALA A 550 8.38 -21.87 -14.54
C ALA A 550 9.75 -22.30 -14.01
N VAL A 551 10.11 -21.89 -12.78
CA VAL A 551 11.30 -22.41 -12.09
C VAL A 551 11.00 -23.84 -11.60
N THR A 552 11.85 -24.79 -11.96
CA THR A 552 11.69 -26.22 -11.66
C THR A 552 12.69 -26.75 -10.63
N SER A 553 13.56 -25.87 -10.13
CA SER A 553 14.58 -26.15 -9.09
C SER A 553 14.17 -25.57 -7.73
N GLN A 554 14.88 -25.96 -6.66
CA GLN A 554 14.60 -25.57 -5.26
C GLN A 554 13.12 -25.79 -4.88
N THR A 555 12.66 -27.04 -5.07
CA THR A 555 11.28 -27.49 -4.84
C THR A 555 11.03 -28.01 -3.43
N SER A 556 12.05 -28.03 -2.58
CA SER A 556 11.99 -28.46 -1.18
C SER A 556 12.80 -27.53 -0.28
N ASN A 557 12.50 -27.56 1.02
CA ASN A 557 13.18 -26.76 2.05
C ASN A 557 14.52 -27.36 2.49
N ALA A 558 15.37 -27.69 1.52
CA ALA A 558 16.69 -28.27 1.74
C ALA A 558 17.74 -27.17 1.95
N ALA A 559 18.56 -27.31 3.00
CA ALA A 559 19.60 -26.34 3.30
C ALA A 559 20.69 -26.31 2.22
N ILE A 560 21.18 -25.10 1.92
CA ILE A 560 22.27 -24.86 0.98
C ILE A 560 23.41 -24.18 1.72
N ASP A 561 24.64 -24.66 1.51
CA ASP A 561 25.82 -24.02 2.08
C ASP A 561 26.14 -22.72 1.33
N GLY A 562 26.48 -21.68 2.09
CA GLY A 562 26.98 -20.41 1.55
C GLY A 562 28.24 -20.61 0.72
N ASN A 563 28.49 -19.72 -0.23
CA ASN A 563 29.60 -19.82 -1.20
C ASN A 563 29.57 -21.07 -2.09
N SER A 564 28.53 -21.90 -2.03
CA SER A 564 28.36 -23.04 -2.93
C SER A 564 27.80 -22.58 -4.28
N THR A 565 28.14 -23.33 -5.33
CA THR A 565 27.52 -23.17 -6.65
C THR A 565 26.38 -24.15 -6.80
N ILE A 566 25.19 -23.64 -7.12
CA ILE A 566 23.98 -24.44 -7.34
C ILE A 566 23.46 -24.28 -8.77
N SER A 567 22.77 -25.30 -9.27
CA SER A 567 22.04 -25.23 -10.54
C SER A 567 20.63 -24.70 -10.30
N VAL A 568 20.29 -23.62 -11.00
CA VAL A 568 18.93 -23.10 -11.12
C VAL A 568 18.38 -23.54 -12.46
N ASN A 569 17.30 -24.32 -12.44
CA ASN A 569 16.62 -24.86 -13.62
C ASN A 569 15.23 -24.23 -13.77
N TRP A 570 14.81 -24.00 -15.02
CA TRP A 570 13.48 -23.52 -15.37
C TRP A 570 13.00 -24.11 -16.70
N ASN A 571 11.69 -24.16 -16.90
CA ASN A 571 11.08 -24.45 -18.18
C ASN A 571 11.10 -23.18 -19.05
N VAL A 572 11.85 -23.21 -20.17
CA VAL A 572 11.90 -22.09 -21.13
C VAL A 572 10.56 -21.88 -21.83
N ALA A 573 9.83 -22.97 -22.09
CA ALA A 573 8.46 -22.95 -22.61
C ALA A 573 8.24 -22.03 -23.84
N GLY A 574 9.12 -22.11 -24.84
CA GLY A 574 9.00 -21.34 -26.09
C GLY A 574 9.44 -19.87 -26.01
N THR A 575 9.66 -19.35 -24.80
CA THR A 575 9.91 -17.91 -24.59
C THR A 575 11.21 -17.36 -25.17
N SER A 576 12.19 -18.21 -25.48
CA SER A 576 13.47 -17.79 -26.06
C SER A 576 13.44 -17.60 -27.57
N GLY A 577 12.33 -17.94 -28.24
CA GLY A 577 12.13 -17.75 -29.68
C GLY A 577 10.79 -17.11 -30.01
N GLY A 578 10.36 -17.23 -31.26
CA GLY A 578 9.06 -16.73 -31.72
C GLY A 578 8.91 -15.21 -31.56
N THR A 579 7.72 -14.76 -31.18
CA THR A 579 7.40 -13.34 -30.96
C THR A 579 7.79 -12.85 -29.57
N ILE A 580 7.94 -13.74 -28.57
CA ILE A 580 8.42 -13.38 -27.23
C ILE A 580 9.91 -13.06 -27.25
N ASN A 581 10.72 -13.92 -27.89
CA ASN A 581 12.14 -13.71 -28.20
C ASN A 581 13.02 -13.22 -27.02
N THR A 582 12.79 -13.73 -25.80
CA THR A 582 13.61 -13.40 -24.63
C THR A 582 14.93 -14.18 -24.67
N ALA A 583 16.00 -13.53 -25.15
CA ALA A 583 17.31 -14.15 -25.30
C ALA A 583 17.98 -14.50 -23.95
N ASN A 584 17.81 -13.64 -22.93
CA ASN A 584 18.48 -13.77 -21.64
C ASN A 584 17.49 -13.59 -20.47
N VAL A 585 17.85 -14.13 -19.32
CA VAL A 585 17.15 -13.96 -18.04
C VAL A 585 18.11 -13.48 -16.95
N THR A 586 17.55 -12.86 -15.92
CA THR A 586 18.24 -12.50 -14.68
C THR A 586 17.82 -13.46 -13.57
N ILE A 587 18.77 -13.89 -12.74
CA ILE A 587 18.51 -14.74 -11.57
C ILE A 587 18.73 -13.91 -10.31
N LEU A 588 17.66 -13.81 -9.50
CA LEU A 588 17.61 -13.02 -8.28
C LEU A 588 17.39 -13.91 -7.07
N LEU A 589 17.99 -13.54 -5.94
CA LEU A 589 17.79 -14.12 -4.62
C LEU A 589 17.02 -13.15 -3.73
N SER A 590 15.96 -13.66 -3.12
CA SER A 590 15.35 -13.09 -1.94
C SER A 590 15.95 -13.72 -0.69
N LYS A 591 16.17 -12.87 0.32
CA LYS A 591 16.73 -13.25 1.63
C LYS A 591 15.67 -13.20 2.76
N ASP A 592 14.45 -12.85 2.41
CA ASP A 592 13.36 -12.50 3.33
C ASP A 592 12.04 -13.21 2.96
N GLY A 593 12.14 -14.44 2.46
CA GLY A 593 10.99 -15.28 2.14
C GLY A 593 10.22 -14.86 0.90
N GLY A 594 10.79 -13.99 0.06
CA GLY A 594 10.19 -13.45 -1.15
C GLY A 594 9.65 -12.03 -1.03
N ALA A 595 9.85 -11.34 0.10
CA ALA A 595 9.40 -9.96 0.26
C ALA A 595 10.19 -8.99 -0.64
N ASN A 596 11.50 -9.22 -0.82
CA ASN A 596 12.35 -8.45 -1.72
C ASN A 596 13.31 -9.36 -2.51
N PHE A 597 13.53 -9.05 -3.79
CA PHE A 597 14.45 -9.77 -4.70
C PHE A 597 15.62 -8.88 -5.15
N ASN A 598 16.32 -8.28 -4.19
CA ASN A 598 17.36 -7.26 -4.46
C ASN A 598 18.76 -7.84 -4.67
N THR A 599 18.97 -9.15 -4.46
CA THR A 599 20.29 -9.76 -4.61
C THR A 599 20.42 -10.41 -5.99
N VAL A 600 21.29 -9.89 -6.85
CA VAL A 600 21.55 -10.45 -8.18
C VAL A 600 22.53 -11.61 -8.07
N LEU A 601 22.09 -12.81 -8.42
CA LEU A 601 22.96 -13.99 -8.52
C LEU A 601 23.59 -14.11 -9.91
N ALA A 602 22.82 -13.77 -10.95
CA ALA A 602 23.33 -13.67 -12.31
C ALA A 602 22.54 -12.59 -13.06
N ALA A 603 23.23 -11.57 -13.56
CA ALA A 603 22.59 -10.41 -14.20
C ALA A 603 21.98 -10.72 -15.57
N SER A 604 22.67 -11.56 -16.36
CA SER A 604 22.25 -11.96 -17.70
C SER A 604 22.82 -13.33 -18.04
N VAL A 605 21.97 -14.34 -18.15
CA VAL A 605 22.32 -15.69 -18.63
C VAL A 605 21.38 -16.09 -19.77
N PRO A 606 21.82 -16.93 -20.72
CA PRO A 606 20.95 -17.39 -21.81
C PRO A 606 19.66 -18.01 -21.29
N ASN A 607 18.54 -17.71 -21.94
CA ASN A 607 17.25 -18.33 -21.64
C ASN A 607 17.16 -19.74 -22.24
N ASN A 608 17.99 -20.66 -21.74
CA ASN A 608 18.14 -22.02 -22.25
C ASN A 608 17.73 -23.12 -21.24
N GLY A 609 17.20 -22.72 -20.07
CA GLY A 609 16.58 -23.62 -19.09
C GLY A 609 17.45 -23.97 -17.88
N SER A 610 18.72 -23.59 -17.87
CA SER A 610 19.56 -23.74 -16.67
C SER A 610 20.71 -22.73 -16.59
N ALA A 611 21.09 -22.39 -15.36
CA ALA A 611 22.32 -21.66 -15.09
C ALA A 611 22.86 -22.02 -13.70
N ASN A 612 24.19 -22.01 -13.59
CA ASN A 612 24.87 -22.17 -12.30
C ASN A 612 25.06 -20.80 -11.65
N VAL A 613 24.75 -20.70 -10.36
CA VAL A 613 24.89 -19.47 -9.58
C VAL A 613 25.56 -19.75 -8.25
N THR A 614 26.34 -18.79 -7.76
CA THR A 614 26.99 -18.87 -6.45
C THR A 614 26.11 -18.20 -5.39
N ILE A 615 25.81 -18.94 -4.32
CA ILE A 615 25.00 -18.43 -3.21
C ILE A 615 25.87 -17.57 -2.28
N PRO A 616 25.40 -16.38 -1.85
CA PRO A 616 26.10 -15.56 -0.87
C PRO A 616 26.43 -16.31 0.42
N ASN A 617 27.60 -16.06 0.99
CA ASN A 617 28.05 -16.73 2.22
C ASN A 617 27.53 -16.04 3.49
N GLU A 618 26.24 -16.20 3.76
CA GLU A 618 25.53 -15.58 4.89
C GLU A 618 24.41 -16.51 5.38
N ASN A 619 24.00 -16.34 6.64
CA ASN A 619 22.88 -17.08 7.19
C ASN A 619 21.57 -16.47 6.71
N ILE A 620 20.79 -17.23 5.94
CA ILE A 620 19.47 -16.84 5.42
C ILE A 620 18.46 -17.90 5.84
N ALA A 621 17.44 -17.54 6.62
CA ALA A 621 16.46 -18.51 7.09
C ALA A 621 15.47 -18.95 6.00
N ASN A 622 15.05 -18.02 5.13
CA ASN A 622 14.02 -18.24 4.13
C ASN A 622 14.44 -17.61 2.80
N ALA A 623 15.28 -18.30 2.03
CA ALA A 623 15.66 -17.85 0.70
C ALA A 623 14.63 -18.25 -0.37
N ARG A 624 14.48 -17.41 -1.39
CA ARG A 624 13.73 -17.72 -2.63
C ARG A 624 14.50 -17.26 -3.85
N ILE A 625 14.40 -18.00 -4.94
CA ILE A 625 15.03 -17.68 -6.23
C ILE A 625 13.96 -17.29 -7.23
N MET A 626 14.17 -16.17 -7.90
CA MET A 626 13.37 -15.72 -9.03
C MET A 626 14.20 -15.76 -10.30
N VAL A 627 13.63 -16.32 -11.37
CA VAL A 627 14.13 -16.16 -12.73
C VAL A 627 13.22 -15.16 -13.43
N LYS A 628 13.78 -14.00 -13.77
CA LYS A 628 13.07 -12.87 -14.38
C LYS A 628 13.55 -12.68 -15.83
N ALA A 629 12.62 -12.49 -16.75
CA ALA A 629 12.96 -12.20 -18.13
C ALA A 629 13.72 -10.87 -18.26
N LEU A 630 14.74 -10.82 -19.13
CA LEU A 630 15.44 -9.57 -19.45
C LEU A 630 14.76 -8.92 -20.66
N ASN A 631 14.51 -7.60 -20.60
CA ASN A 631 13.73 -6.84 -21.58
C ASN A 631 12.29 -7.34 -21.80
N ASN A 632 11.72 -8.06 -20.83
CA ASN A 632 10.32 -8.48 -20.81
C ASN A 632 9.82 -8.48 -19.34
N ILE A 633 8.51 -8.63 -19.13
CA ILE A 633 7.86 -8.40 -17.82
C ILE A 633 7.53 -9.69 -17.05
N TYR A 634 7.64 -10.87 -17.67
CA TYR A 634 7.30 -12.13 -17.03
C TYR A 634 8.43 -12.67 -16.15
N PHE A 635 8.07 -13.45 -15.13
CA PHE A 635 9.00 -14.07 -14.21
C PHE A 635 8.41 -15.34 -13.59
N ALA A 636 9.27 -16.14 -12.97
CA ALA A 636 8.86 -17.27 -12.15
C ALA A 636 9.71 -17.35 -10.87
N VAL A 637 9.10 -17.84 -9.78
CA VAL A 637 9.76 -18.05 -8.49
C VAL A 637 9.76 -19.54 -8.18
N ASN A 638 10.82 -20.03 -7.55
CA ASN A 638 10.89 -21.40 -7.09
C ASN A 638 9.81 -21.72 -6.05
N SER A 639 9.42 -23.00 -5.93
CA SER A 639 8.20 -23.38 -5.23
C SER A 639 8.33 -23.53 -3.70
N SER A 640 9.55 -23.57 -3.17
CA SER A 640 9.80 -23.74 -1.73
C SER A 640 10.77 -22.71 -1.18
N ASN A 641 10.66 -22.36 0.09
CA ASN A 641 11.79 -21.69 0.77
C ASN A 641 12.95 -22.66 0.89
N PHE A 642 14.17 -22.16 1.06
CA PHE A 642 15.32 -22.95 1.50
C PHE A 642 16.22 -22.10 2.41
N PRO A 643 16.85 -22.68 3.45
CA PRO A 643 17.81 -21.94 4.26
C PRO A 643 19.20 -21.94 3.60
N VAL A 644 19.95 -20.87 3.81
CA VAL A 644 21.37 -20.78 3.48
C VAL A 644 22.17 -20.76 4.78
N ASN A 645 23.12 -21.67 4.93
CA ASN A 645 24.00 -21.73 6.07
C ASN A 645 25.32 -21.07 5.72
N GLN A 646 25.72 -20.06 6.50
CA GLN A 646 27.06 -19.49 6.36
C GLN A 646 28.11 -20.56 6.67
N VAL A 647 29.06 -20.74 5.75
CA VAL A 647 30.20 -21.63 5.96
C VAL A 647 31.43 -20.81 6.32
N ALA A 648 32.20 -21.31 7.28
CA ALA A 648 33.49 -20.72 7.59
C ALA A 648 34.45 -20.95 6.40
N LEU A 649 34.97 -19.86 5.84
CA LEU A 649 36.08 -19.94 4.89
C LEU A 649 37.33 -20.33 5.69
N SER A 650 37.62 -21.61 5.78
CA SER A 650 38.85 -22.10 6.39
C SER A 650 40.00 -21.98 5.39
N THR A 651 41.00 -21.16 5.71
CA THR A 651 42.35 -21.43 5.21
C THR A 651 42.88 -22.60 6.02
N SER A 652 43.42 -23.64 5.38
CA SER A 652 44.15 -24.68 6.11
C SER A 652 45.26 -24.01 6.93
N GLU A 653 45.01 -23.76 8.21
CA GLU A 653 46.07 -23.49 9.16
C GLU A 653 46.95 -24.74 9.13
N THR A 654 48.19 -24.56 8.70
CA THR A 654 49.22 -25.60 8.68
C THR A 654 49.16 -26.34 10.02
N ALA A 655 48.88 -27.63 9.97
CA ALA A 655 48.68 -28.48 11.14
C ALA A 655 49.76 -28.20 12.20
N VAL A 656 49.34 -28.08 13.47
CA VAL A 656 50.20 -28.08 14.66
C VAL A 656 51.38 -29.03 14.43
N THR A 657 52.60 -28.49 14.31
CA THR A 657 53.79 -29.28 14.00
C THR A 657 53.99 -30.37 15.07
N ASN A 658 53.90 -31.64 14.66
CA ASN A 658 53.98 -32.81 15.56
C ASN A 658 55.42 -33.15 16.02
N TYR A 659 56.33 -32.18 15.94
CA TYR A 659 57.74 -32.34 16.27
C TYR A 659 58.34 -31.01 16.73
N SER A 660 59.53 -31.06 17.34
CA SER A 660 60.32 -29.89 17.74
C SER A 660 61.81 -30.14 17.51
N ILE A 661 62.54 -29.12 17.08
CA ILE A 661 64.00 -29.16 16.87
C ILE A 661 64.63 -27.98 17.61
N TYR A 662 65.52 -28.25 18.57
CA TYR A 662 66.12 -27.22 19.41
C TYR A 662 67.47 -27.66 20.02
N PRO A 663 68.36 -26.74 20.41
CA PRO A 663 68.30 -25.31 20.16
C PRO A 663 68.56 -24.99 18.68
N ASN A 664 67.99 -23.89 18.20
CA ASN A 664 68.32 -23.29 16.90
C ASN A 664 68.51 -21.78 17.11
N PRO A 665 69.74 -21.24 17.06
CA PRO A 665 70.98 -21.88 16.62
C PRO A 665 71.57 -22.91 17.60
N ALA A 666 72.29 -23.91 17.08
CA ALA A 666 72.98 -24.94 17.85
C ALA A 666 74.51 -24.79 17.83
N SER A 667 75.17 -25.06 18.95
CA SER A 667 76.64 -25.07 19.08
C SER A 667 77.20 -26.49 19.16
N ASP A 668 76.58 -27.33 20.00
CA ASP A 668 77.10 -28.66 20.35
C ASP A 668 76.21 -29.80 19.84
N PHE A 669 74.90 -29.72 20.08
CA PHE A 669 73.96 -30.75 19.69
C PHE A 669 72.62 -30.14 19.30
N ILE A 670 71.86 -30.85 18.45
CA ILE A 670 70.43 -30.59 18.24
C ILE A 670 69.62 -31.72 18.85
N THR A 671 68.56 -31.37 19.57
CA THR A 671 67.52 -32.29 20.01
C THR A 671 66.38 -32.26 19.01
N VAL A 672 65.95 -33.45 18.59
CA VAL A 672 64.83 -33.66 17.68
C VAL A 672 63.81 -34.51 18.44
N SER A 673 62.63 -33.98 18.70
CA SER A 673 61.61 -34.64 19.50
C SER A 673 60.29 -34.71 18.72
N LEU A 674 59.76 -35.92 18.56
CA LEU A 674 58.44 -36.19 18.00
C LEU A 674 57.41 -36.22 19.12
N LYS A 675 56.21 -35.72 18.86
CA LYS A 675 55.12 -35.65 19.85
C LYS A 675 54.73 -37.03 20.42
N LYS A 676 54.93 -38.12 19.65
CA LYS A 676 54.64 -39.49 20.08
C LYS A 676 55.95 -40.26 20.28
N LEU A 677 56.29 -40.54 21.54
CA LEU A 677 57.55 -41.20 21.91
C LEU A 677 57.75 -42.62 21.34
N SER A 678 56.69 -43.26 20.85
CA SER A 678 56.75 -44.58 20.23
C SER A 678 56.96 -44.55 18.71
N GLN A 679 56.96 -43.37 18.07
CA GLN A 679 57.09 -43.21 16.62
C GLN A 679 58.56 -43.27 16.23
N LYS A 680 58.91 -44.04 15.20
CA LYS A 680 60.27 -44.08 14.67
C LYS A 680 60.39 -43.20 13.43
N ALA A 681 61.59 -42.70 13.24
CA ALA A 681 61.96 -41.88 12.11
C ALA A 681 63.42 -42.08 11.75
N ASP A 682 63.71 -42.07 10.45
CA ASP A 682 65.05 -41.84 9.95
C ASP A 682 65.29 -40.34 9.84
N TYR A 683 66.53 -39.89 10.01
CA TYR A 683 66.90 -38.51 9.74
C TYR A 683 68.09 -38.44 8.78
N GLU A 684 68.08 -37.42 7.93
CA GLU A 684 69.13 -37.06 6.99
C GLU A 684 69.40 -35.55 7.15
N MET A 685 70.67 -35.17 7.30
CA MET A 685 71.07 -33.78 7.48
C MET A 685 71.93 -33.34 6.29
N TYR A 686 71.58 -32.21 5.70
CA TYR A 686 72.25 -31.65 4.53
C TYR A 686 72.84 -30.28 4.84
N ASP A 687 74.00 -29.97 4.26
CA ASP A 687 74.54 -28.61 4.24
C ASP A 687 73.79 -27.71 3.24
N ALA A 688 74.09 -26.41 3.25
CA ALA A 688 73.45 -25.43 2.37
C ALA A 688 73.62 -25.71 0.86
N SER A 689 74.56 -26.57 0.46
CA SER A 689 74.75 -26.99 -0.94
C SER A 689 73.92 -28.23 -1.32
N GLY A 690 73.19 -28.81 -0.37
CA GLY A 690 72.41 -30.04 -0.57
C GLY A 690 73.23 -31.32 -0.44
N ARG A 691 74.46 -31.26 0.07
CA ARG A 691 75.29 -32.43 0.33
C ARG A 691 74.90 -33.07 1.66
N LEU A 692 74.70 -34.40 1.68
CA LEU A 692 74.39 -35.17 2.89
C LEU A 692 75.61 -35.20 3.83
N ILE A 693 75.38 -34.82 5.09
CA ILE A 693 76.39 -34.65 6.14
C ILE A 693 76.25 -35.73 7.21
N LEU A 694 75.04 -35.96 7.70
CA LEU A 694 74.74 -36.98 8.72
C LEU A 694 73.45 -37.71 8.36
N LYS A 695 73.34 -38.96 8.77
CA LYS A 695 72.07 -39.69 8.78
C LYS A 695 72.03 -40.67 9.95
N GLY A 696 70.83 -41.01 10.38
CA GLY A 696 70.60 -41.99 11.44
C GLY A 696 69.13 -42.29 11.60
N ASN A 697 68.78 -43.00 12.67
CA ASN A 697 67.39 -43.29 13.02
C ASN A 697 67.15 -43.07 14.51
N PHE A 698 65.89 -42.86 14.88
CA PHE A 698 65.50 -42.68 16.28
C PHE A 698 64.03 -43.05 16.51
N ALA A 699 63.66 -43.18 17.79
CA ALA A 699 62.29 -43.37 18.23
C ALA A 699 61.95 -42.32 19.29
N GLY A 700 60.89 -41.54 19.07
CA GLY A 700 60.47 -40.47 19.96
C GLY A 700 61.39 -39.26 19.93
N GLU A 701 62.51 -39.31 20.65
CA GLU A 701 63.46 -38.20 20.77
C GLU A 701 64.90 -38.67 20.55
N THR A 702 65.71 -37.82 19.93
CA THR A 702 67.14 -38.05 19.77
C THR A 702 67.95 -36.76 19.89
N LYS A 703 69.23 -36.93 20.17
CA LYS A 703 70.22 -35.85 20.24
C LYS A 703 71.32 -36.12 19.22
N ILE A 704 71.43 -35.23 18.23
CA ILE A 704 72.39 -35.33 17.13
C ILE A 704 73.58 -34.42 17.44
N ASP A 705 74.79 -34.97 17.42
CA ASP A 705 76.04 -34.23 17.64
C ASP A 705 76.41 -33.41 16.40
N VAL A 706 76.60 -32.11 16.60
CA VAL A 706 76.96 -31.17 15.53
C VAL A 706 78.30 -30.47 15.79
N ARG A 707 79.06 -30.88 16.82
CA ARG A 707 80.35 -30.27 17.17
C ARG A 707 81.42 -30.41 16.09
N SER A 708 81.30 -31.36 15.18
CA SER A 708 82.23 -31.52 14.04
C SER A 708 81.88 -30.63 12.84
N LEU A 709 80.70 -29.99 12.83
CA LEU A 709 80.17 -29.24 11.68
C LEU A 709 80.57 -27.76 11.73
N THR A 710 80.72 -27.10 10.58
CA THR A 710 81.08 -25.67 10.52
C THR A 710 79.87 -24.75 10.72
N ASN A 711 80.08 -23.50 11.13
CA ASN A 711 79.01 -22.49 11.23
C ASN A 711 78.29 -22.32 9.89
N GLY A 712 76.97 -22.32 9.89
CA GLY A 712 76.18 -22.25 8.65
C GLY A 712 74.74 -22.74 8.81
N ASN A 713 73.98 -22.71 7.70
CA ASN A 713 72.61 -23.21 7.63
C ASN A 713 72.61 -24.67 7.18
N TYR A 714 71.79 -25.48 7.84
CA TYR A 714 71.61 -26.90 7.56
C TYR A 714 70.13 -27.22 7.44
N VAL A 715 69.82 -28.29 6.69
CA VAL A 715 68.47 -28.83 6.55
C VAL A 715 68.45 -30.22 7.19
N LEU A 716 67.57 -30.43 8.15
CA LEU A 716 67.27 -31.75 8.70
C LEU A 716 65.98 -32.28 8.08
N THR A 717 66.07 -33.39 7.36
CA THR A 717 64.94 -34.14 6.84
C THR A 717 64.68 -35.36 7.70
N MET A 718 63.49 -35.48 8.28
CA MET A 718 63.00 -36.66 8.99
C MET A 718 62.05 -37.44 8.09
N ILE A 719 62.17 -38.76 8.07
CA ILE A 719 61.33 -39.67 7.33
C ILE A 719 60.65 -40.59 8.34
N LEU A 720 59.35 -40.39 8.55
CA LEU A 720 58.56 -41.15 9.50
C LEU A 720 58.21 -42.55 8.96
N ASP A 721 57.91 -43.52 9.85
CA ASP A 721 57.54 -44.90 9.47
C ASP A 721 56.37 -44.99 8.47
N ASN A 722 55.47 -43.99 8.44
CA ASN A 722 54.35 -43.90 7.50
C ASN A 722 54.77 -43.39 6.11
N GLY A 723 56.06 -43.12 5.88
CA GLY A 723 56.62 -42.59 4.64
C GLY A 723 56.58 -41.06 4.52
N GLU A 724 56.05 -40.36 5.52
CA GLU A 724 55.97 -38.90 5.53
C GLU A 724 57.35 -38.28 5.73
N LYS A 725 57.70 -37.30 4.88
CA LYS A 725 58.97 -36.57 4.95
C LYS A 725 58.75 -35.17 5.49
N ILE A 726 59.47 -34.81 6.54
CA ILE A 726 59.44 -33.51 7.20
C ILE A 726 60.82 -32.89 7.04
N SER A 727 60.94 -31.66 6.53
CA SER A 727 62.24 -31.00 6.38
C SER A 727 62.26 -29.64 7.06
N GLU A 728 63.26 -29.43 7.91
CA GLU A 728 63.39 -28.20 8.67
C GLU A 728 64.78 -27.59 8.59
N LYS A 729 64.82 -26.25 8.65
CA LYS A 729 66.07 -25.48 8.59
C LYS A 729 66.54 -25.11 9.99
N PHE A 730 67.82 -25.32 10.25
CA PHE A 730 68.44 -24.85 11.49
C PHE A 730 69.85 -24.31 11.23
N ILE A 731 70.33 -23.53 12.19
CA ILE A 731 71.59 -22.79 12.11
C ILE A 731 72.58 -23.41 13.09
N ILE A 732 73.80 -23.69 12.64
CA ILE A 732 74.91 -24.01 13.53
C ILE A 732 75.73 -22.73 13.74
N LYS A 733 75.92 -22.36 15.01
CA LYS A 733 76.69 -21.20 15.44
C LYS A 733 77.50 -21.54 16.69
N LYS A 734 78.79 -21.78 16.50
CA LYS A 734 79.81 -21.96 17.55
C LYS A 734 80.42 -20.66 17.99
#